data_AF-A0A847GK44-F1
#
_entry.id   AF-A0A847GK44-F1
#
_cell.length_a   1.000
_cell.length_b   1.000
_cell.length_c   1.000
_cell.angle_alpha   90.00
_cell.angle_beta   90.00
_cell.angle_gamma   90.00
#
_symmetry.space_group_name_H-M   'P 1'
#
loop_
_entity.id
_entity.type
_entity.pdbx_description
1 polymer ?
#
loop_
_entity_poly.entity_id
_entity_poly.type
_entity_poly.pdbx_seq_one_letter_code
_entity_poly.pdbx_strand_id
1 'polypeptide(L)'
;MRAWRLVLFGLLGSVAILPGACQRVEPATPNPEYEILETRTGAEMVLIPAGSFLMGSDDGEPDEAPPHEVSLAAFWIDRTEVTQEQYGRLVLGNPSHFKGPDRPVEQVSWADAALYCNARSRSEGLQPCYDEETAECDFQASGYRLPTEAEWEYACRAGADMPYAFGADPQQLGHHAWFGNNAGQKTQPVAGKKPNPWGLYDMHGNVAEWCNDVYDGEYYRNSPKDNPRGPADGDKYVLRGGAWNSHAARCRAAARVGEDPGFQDACFARDAIGFRCVRRAGERLTRQPPPPRADANRWLTSVVEFSLRQHLVYPGVEDTQAEKPFVEADVPAFSNRDPHFYRLPGLLVTRRGTLLAASQKRFGARSDFAPSSWVVRRSRDGGRTFQPEQTLFERDGYCTFNGNLVEDRQTETVFACFIAFLQAEHAAWFTKTWIPQGGGFSIVKSTDDGRTWSAPIEVVPKPNAAGWRGGGAFNNNHGIQLRTGPHAGRLVIGARVFKPGVYEGRAKGGLIYSDDHGETWHVGGVPFAEWGDTVGEMTVGETADGEVYVNCRNEVDKFLAQATAVGRSAKRPEGLIAQRRLYARSRDGGETFYAQGCHAELFDGPCNAGQAVYSWAAGGDRGVLLFTAPVNRQRTRLTGYLSRDGGRTWTAGNVISESSGGYADVAVLPDKTILTLYESREGLLLARYNFEWLVRAK
;
A
#
# COMPACT_ATOMS: atom_id res chain seq x y z
N MET A 1 43.41 -68.84 58.46
CA MET A 1 42.34 -69.79 58.88
C MET A 1 41.02 -69.19 58.45
N ARG A 2 40.48 -69.50 57.26
CA ARG A 2 39.60 -70.64 56.92
C ARG A 2 38.38 -70.81 57.85
N ALA A 3 37.18 -70.74 57.24
CA ALA A 3 35.92 -71.49 57.50
C ALA A 3 34.72 -70.50 57.42
N TRP A 4 33.92 -70.40 56.36
CA TRP A 4 33.01 -71.37 55.72
C TRP A 4 32.06 -72.08 56.69
N ARG A 5 30.77 -71.72 56.62
CA ARG A 5 29.63 -72.65 56.76
C ARG A 5 28.57 -72.33 55.70
N LEU A 6 28.49 -73.24 54.73
CA LEU A 6 27.34 -73.52 53.86
C LEU A 6 26.31 -74.36 54.63
N VAL A 7 25.07 -74.42 54.10
CA VAL A 7 24.26 -75.63 53.77
C VAL A 7 22.77 -75.20 53.64
N LEU A 8 22.26 -75.05 52.40
CA LEU A 8 21.38 -75.97 51.63
C LEU A 8 19.89 -75.90 52.07
N PHE A 9 18.82 -76.06 51.26
CA PHE A 9 18.55 -76.32 49.84
C PHE A 9 17.05 -76.05 49.58
N GLY A 10 16.64 -75.76 48.34
CA GLY A 10 15.22 -75.69 47.96
C GLY A 10 14.95 -75.26 46.51
N LEU A 11 15.23 -76.13 45.54
CA LEU A 11 14.70 -76.21 44.16
C LEU A 11 13.16 -76.46 44.22
N LEU A 12 12.23 -76.04 43.35
CA LEU A 12 12.13 -75.77 41.90
C LEU A 12 10.89 -74.85 41.66
N GLY A 13 10.89 -73.96 40.66
CA GLY A 13 9.99 -74.14 39.50
C GLY A 13 9.47 -72.85 38.85
N SER A 14 10.15 -72.42 37.78
CA SER A 14 9.65 -71.76 36.55
C SER A 14 8.76 -70.50 36.59
N VAL A 15 9.37 -69.33 36.35
CA VAL A 15 8.88 -68.31 35.39
C VAL A 15 10.08 -67.89 34.53
N ALA A 16 9.91 -67.94 33.20
CA ALA A 16 10.94 -67.56 32.24
C ALA A 16 11.20 -66.04 32.30
N ILE A 17 12.46 -65.66 32.51
CA ILE A 17 12.95 -64.29 32.33
C ILE A 17 13.76 -64.28 31.03
N LEU A 18 13.21 -63.67 29.99
CA LEU A 18 13.98 -63.28 28.82
C LEU A 18 14.83 -62.04 29.20
N PRO A 19 16.13 -61.98 28.83
CA PRO A 19 16.92 -60.77 29.00
C PRO A 19 16.44 -59.76 27.95
N GLY A 20 15.58 -58.84 28.36
CA GLY A 20 15.26 -57.66 27.55
C GLY A 20 16.53 -56.85 27.38
N ALA A 21 17.12 -56.93 26.18
CA ALA A 21 18.20 -56.07 25.76
C ALA A 21 17.77 -54.62 25.97
N CYS A 22 18.47 -53.90 26.82
CA CYS A 22 18.38 -52.45 26.90
C CYS A 22 19.01 -51.90 25.61
N GLN A 23 18.23 -51.92 24.52
CA GLN A 23 18.57 -51.16 23.33
C GLN A 23 18.45 -49.70 23.71
N ARG A 24 19.61 -49.05 23.76
CA ARG A 24 19.71 -47.60 23.68
C ARG A 24 18.88 -47.21 22.45
N VAL A 25 17.72 -46.60 22.69
CA VAL A 25 16.94 -45.98 21.61
C VAL A 25 17.81 -44.85 21.11
N GLU A 26 18.52 -45.10 20.02
CA GLU A 26 19.12 -44.02 19.24
C GLU A 26 17.99 -43.05 18.90
N PRO A 27 18.20 -41.72 19.04
CA PRO A 27 17.19 -40.77 18.61
C PRO A 27 16.87 -41.07 17.15
N ALA A 28 15.60 -41.35 16.88
CA ALA A 28 15.11 -41.54 15.53
C ALA A 28 15.65 -40.41 14.67
N THR A 29 16.42 -40.76 13.65
CA THR A 29 16.84 -39.81 12.61
C THR A 29 15.58 -39.16 12.05
N PRO A 30 15.43 -37.83 12.09
CA PRO A 30 14.29 -37.18 11.46
C PRO A 30 14.56 -37.16 9.96
N ASN A 31 13.90 -38.03 9.20
CA ASN A 31 13.58 -37.73 7.80
C ASN A 31 12.53 -38.73 7.27
N PRO A 32 11.26 -38.34 7.14
CA PRO A 32 10.72 -38.20 5.81
C PRO A 32 11.30 -36.89 5.24
N GLU A 33 11.97 -36.92 4.09
CA GLU A 33 12.24 -35.67 3.36
C GLU A 33 10.87 -35.05 3.03
N TYR A 34 10.36 -34.18 3.90
CA TYR A 34 9.18 -33.38 3.59
C TYR A 34 9.59 -32.39 2.50
N GLU A 35 8.84 -32.38 1.41
CA GLU A 35 9.16 -31.57 0.24
C GLU A 35 9.05 -30.09 0.62
N ILE A 36 10.14 -29.34 0.45
CA ILE A 36 10.19 -27.90 0.68
C ILE A 36 10.16 -27.18 -0.66
N LEU A 37 9.21 -26.26 -0.81
CA LEU A 37 9.14 -25.32 -1.91
C LEU A 37 9.61 -23.96 -1.43
N GLU A 38 10.74 -23.48 -1.97
CA GLU A 38 11.10 -22.07 -1.86
C GLU A 38 10.31 -21.28 -2.90
N THR A 39 9.49 -20.35 -2.42
CA THR A 39 8.61 -19.53 -3.26
C THR A 39 9.36 -18.33 -3.85
N ARG A 40 8.85 -17.71 -4.91
CA ARG A 40 9.54 -16.57 -5.58
C ARG A 40 9.68 -15.35 -4.65
N THR A 41 8.85 -15.27 -3.62
CA THR A 41 8.90 -14.24 -2.57
C THR A 41 9.88 -14.56 -1.43
N GLY A 42 10.55 -15.71 -1.48
CA GLY A 42 11.57 -16.14 -0.52
C GLY A 42 11.02 -16.79 0.76
N ALA A 43 9.75 -17.21 0.75
CA ALA A 43 9.15 -18.00 1.83
C ALA A 43 9.23 -19.50 1.52
N GLU A 44 9.42 -20.32 2.54
CA GLU A 44 9.44 -21.78 2.44
C GLU A 44 8.06 -22.36 2.74
N MET A 45 7.60 -23.29 1.90
CA MET A 45 6.39 -24.08 2.15
C MET A 45 6.71 -25.56 2.26
N VAL A 46 5.93 -26.27 3.05
CA VAL A 46 5.99 -27.73 3.21
C VAL A 46 4.78 -28.37 2.52
N LEU A 47 5.02 -29.44 1.75
CA LEU A 47 3.93 -30.26 1.20
C LEU A 47 3.34 -31.14 2.30
N ILE A 48 2.07 -30.92 2.60
CA ILE A 48 1.28 -31.76 3.50
C ILE A 48 0.58 -32.83 2.67
N PRO A 49 0.79 -34.14 2.96
CA PRO A 49 0.19 -35.21 2.19
C PRO A 49 -1.33 -35.25 2.40
N ALA A 50 -2.05 -35.78 1.42
CA ALA A 50 -3.46 -36.11 1.61
C ALA A 50 -3.60 -37.19 2.69
N GLY A 51 -4.64 -37.11 3.51
CA GLY A 51 -4.89 -38.09 4.55
C GLY A 51 -6.08 -37.76 5.42
N SER A 52 -6.33 -38.63 6.41
CA SER A 52 -7.44 -38.50 7.34
C SER A 52 -6.95 -38.42 8.77
N PHE A 53 -7.65 -37.68 9.61
CA PHE A 53 -7.37 -37.56 11.04
C PHE A 53 -8.65 -37.32 11.83
N LEU A 54 -8.56 -37.49 13.15
CA LEU A 54 -9.62 -37.12 14.08
C LEU A 54 -9.45 -35.64 14.45
N MET A 55 -10.35 -34.79 13.94
CA MET A 55 -10.39 -33.35 14.23
C MET A 55 -11.20 -33.09 15.50
N GLY A 56 -10.73 -32.20 16.36
CA GLY A 56 -11.36 -31.87 17.63
C GLY A 56 -10.92 -32.72 18.82
N SER A 57 -11.58 -32.52 19.97
CA SER A 57 -11.27 -33.16 21.25
C SER A 57 -12.46 -33.09 22.21
N ASP A 58 -12.68 -34.16 22.98
CA ASP A 58 -13.62 -34.14 24.11
C ASP A 58 -12.97 -33.66 25.43
N ASP A 59 -11.63 -33.51 25.44
CA ASP A 59 -10.83 -33.15 26.62
C ASP A 59 -10.53 -31.63 26.69
N GLY A 60 -11.19 -30.83 25.85
CA GLY A 60 -10.95 -29.41 25.66
C GLY A 60 -12.15 -28.51 25.99
N GLU A 61 -12.22 -27.37 25.32
CA GLU A 61 -13.40 -26.50 25.39
C GLU A 61 -14.59 -27.12 24.63
N PRO A 62 -15.84 -26.80 25.00
CA PRO A 62 -17.02 -27.43 24.38
C PRO A 62 -17.13 -27.27 22.86
N ASP A 63 -16.59 -26.20 22.29
CA ASP A 63 -16.57 -25.89 20.86
C ASP A 63 -15.55 -26.73 20.06
N GLU A 64 -14.70 -27.50 20.77
CA GLU A 64 -13.77 -28.48 20.19
C GLU A 64 -14.40 -29.87 20.01
N ALA A 65 -15.63 -30.07 20.51
CA ALA A 65 -16.34 -31.34 20.48
C ALA A 65 -17.52 -31.33 19.48
N PRO A 66 -17.92 -32.50 18.95
CA PRO A 66 -17.29 -33.81 19.14
C PRO A 66 -16.06 -34.00 18.23
N PRO A 67 -15.11 -34.86 18.63
CA PRO A 67 -14.11 -35.39 17.72
C PRO A 67 -14.77 -36.10 16.53
N HIS A 68 -14.36 -35.77 15.32
CA HIS A 68 -14.92 -36.33 14.10
C HIS A 68 -13.85 -36.57 13.04
N GLU A 69 -14.09 -37.54 12.15
CA GLU A 69 -13.13 -37.90 11.10
C GLU A 69 -13.18 -36.87 9.95
N VAL A 70 -12.02 -36.31 9.62
CA VAL A 70 -11.84 -35.39 8.48
C VAL A 70 -10.79 -35.93 7.54
N SER A 71 -11.01 -35.79 6.23
CA SER A 71 -10.09 -36.16 5.16
C SER A 71 -9.73 -34.94 4.32
N LEU A 72 -8.44 -34.73 4.09
CA LEU A 72 -7.92 -33.59 3.35
C LEU A 72 -7.16 -34.04 2.10
N ALA A 73 -7.28 -33.28 1.03
CA ALA A 73 -6.37 -33.35 -0.11
C ALA A 73 -4.97 -32.85 0.29
N ALA A 74 -3.97 -33.12 -0.54
CA ALA A 74 -2.63 -32.60 -0.32
C ALA A 74 -2.58 -31.07 -0.61
N PHE A 75 -1.83 -30.33 0.19
CA PHE A 75 -1.66 -28.89 0.07
C PHE A 75 -0.27 -28.44 0.51
N TRP A 76 0.14 -27.28 0.04
CA TRP A 76 1.34 -26.60 0.54
C TRP A 76 0.94 -25.65 1.66
N ILE A 77 1.71 -25.61 2.74
CA ILE A 77 1.56 -24.63 3.83
C ILE A 77 2.89 -23.95 4.13
N ASP A 78 2.86 -22.65 4.44
CA ASP A 78 4.05 -21.94 4.91
C ASP A 78 4.64 -22.60 6.15
N ARG A 79 5.97 -22.71 6.15
CA ARG A 79 6.73 -23.39 7.20
C ARG A 79 6.66 -22.68 8.56
N THR A 80 6.48 -21.36 8.54
CA THR A 80 6.33 -20.46 9.68
C THR A 80 5.10 -19.58 9.48
N GLU A 81 4.76 -18.80 10.50
CA GLU A 81 3.89 -17.63 10.35
C GLU A 81 4.52 -16.62 9.35
N VAL A 82 3.69 -15.80 8.69
CA VAL A 82 4.18 -14.72 7.82
C VAL A 82 4.95 -13.72 8.67
N THR A 83 6.22 -13.49 8.35
CA THR A 83 7.05 -12.55 9.08
C THR A 83 6.74 -11.11 8.72
N GLN A 84 7.11 -10.15 9.57
CA GLN A 84 6.97 -8.72 9.28
C GLN A 84 7.74 -8.30 8.04
N GLU A 85 8.90 -8.92 7.77
CA GLU A 85 9.65 -8.69 6.53
C GLU A 85 8.88 -9.23 5.31
N GLN A 86 8.38 -10.47 5.37
CA GLN A 86 7.58 -11.07 4.29
C GLN A 86 6.29 -10.28 4.03
N TYR A 87 5.64 -9.81 5.09
CA TYR A 87 4.47 -8.94 5.02
C TYR A 87 4.82 -7.61 4.33
N GLY A 88 5.87 -6.94 4.83
CA GLY A 88 6.33 -5.63 4.35
C GLY A 88 6.84 -5.61 2.91
N ARG A 89 7.17 -6.77 2.32
CA ARG A 89 7.54 -6.89 0.89
C ARG A 89 6.35 -6.73 -0.05
N LEU A 90 5.13 -7.03 0.40
CA LEU A 90 3.94 -7.11 -0.45
C LEU A 90 2.80 -6.18 0.01
N VAL A 91 2.72 -5.92 1.31
CA VAL A 91 1.70 -5.06 1.94
C VAL A 91 2.37 -3.96 2.74
N LEU A 92 1.73 -2.79 2.74
CA LEU A 92 2.36 -1.53 3.09
C LEU A 92 2.00 -1.09 4.49
N GLY A 93 3.03 -0.76 5.27
CA GLY A 93 2.90 -0.61 6.71
C GLY A 93 3.11 -1.94 7.42
N ASN A 94 3.72 -1.86 8.58
CA ASN A 94 3.86 -2.98 9.49
C ASN A 94 2.88 -2.74 10.65
N PRO A 95 1.73 -3.41 10.67
CA PRO A 95 0.71 -3.18 11.69
C PRO A 95 1.17 -3.65 13.08
N SER A 96 2.18 -4.54 13.16
CA SER A 96 2.62 -5.16 14.40
C SER A 96 2.95 -4.16 15.49
N HIS A 97 2.45 -4.37 16.69
CA HIS A 97 2.94 -3.72 17.90
C HIS A 97 4.43 -4.04 18.17
N PHE A 98 4.81 -5.31 18.14
CA PHE A 98 6.15 -5.79 18.49
C PHE A 98 7.05 -5.86 17.26
N LYS A 99 8.02 -4.94 17.15
CA LYS A 99 8.84 -4.80 15.93
C LYS A 99 9.99 -5.80 15.82
N GLY A 100 10.18 -6.35 14.61
CA GLY A 100 11.34 -7.14 14.21
C GLY A 100 11.09 -7.89 12.90
N PRO A 101 12.02 -7.89 11.93
CA PRO A 101 11.79 -8.43 10.59
C PRO A 101 11.41 -9.92 10.59
N ASP A 102 12.03 -10.70 11.49
CA ASP A 102 11.81 -12.14 11.61
C ASP A 102 10.68 -12.51 12.58
N ARG A 103 9.97 -11.52 13.15
CA ARG A 103 8.80 -11.77 14.01
C ARG A 103 7.57 -11.99 13.15
N PRO A 104 6.56 -12.71 13.62
CA PRO A 104 5.29 -12.79 12.91
C PRO A 104 4.70 -11.38 12.78
N VAL A 105 4.03 -11.14 11.65
CA VAL A 105 3.14 -9.99 11.54
C VAL A 105 1.94 -10.19 12.48
N GLU A 106 1.55 -9.14 13.19
CA GLU A 106 0.39 -9.13 14.08
C GLU A 106 -0.36 -7.81 14.01
N GLN A 107 -1.51 -7.69 14.67
CA GLN A 107 -2.49 -6.63 14.44
C GLN A 107 -2.97 -6.59 12.98
N VAL A 108 -3.16 -7.77 12.38
CA VAL A 108 -3.73 -7.94 11.05
C VAL A 108 -5.16 -8.44 11.16
N SER A 109 -6.08 -7.79 10.45
CA SER A 109 -7.46 -8.27 10.35
C SER A 109 -7.51 -9.52 9.45
N TRP A 110 -8.62 -10.25 9.49
CA TRP A 110 -8.80 -11.39 8.59
C TRP A 110 -8.73 -10.93 7.12
N ALA A 111 -9.37 -9.79 6.81
CA ALA A 111 -9.35 -9.20 5.48
C ALA A 111 -7.94 -8.80 5.04
N ASP A 112 -7.13 -8.20 5.93
CA ASP A 112 -5.74 -7.86 5.62
C ASP A 112 -4.92 -9.11 5.27
N ALA A 113 -5.13 -10.20 6.01
CA ALA A 113 -4.46 -11.48 5.79
C ALA A 113 -4.89 -12.14 4.45
N ALA A 114 -6.17 -12.09 4.11
CA ALA A 114 -6.69 -12.53 2.82
C ALA A 114 -6.14 -11.70 1.64
N LEU A 115 -6.10 -10.37 1.80
CA LEU A 115 -5.50 -9.47 0.81
C LEU A 115 -4.00 -9.71 0.63
N TYR A 116 -3.27 -10.01 1.71
CA TYR A 116 -1.87 -10.44 1.61
C TYR A 116 -1.72 -11.71 0.77
N CYS A 117 -2.58 -12.71 0.98
CA CYS A 117 -2.57 -13.94 0.19
C CYS A 117 -2.76 -13.66 -1.32
N ASN A 118 -3.69 -12.76 -1.66
CA ASN A 118 -3.87 -12.30 -3.04
C ASN A 118 -2.65 -11.53 -3.56
N ALA A 119 -2.07 -10.64 -2.76
CA ALA A 119 -0.88 -9.88 -3.14
C ALA A 119 0.32 -10.81 -3.44
N ARG A 120 0.52 -11.83 -2.59
CA ARG A 120 1.53 -12.88 -2.82
C ARG A 120 1.22 -13.71 -4.05
N SER A 121 -0.04 -14.03 -4.31
CA SER A 121 -0.45 -14.77 -5.51
C SER A 121 -0.05 -13.99 -6.77
N ARG A 122 -0.37 -12.70 -6.81
CA ARG A 122 -0.07 -11.82 -7.94
C ARG A 122 1.42 -11.62 -8.14
N SER A 123 2.19 -11.42 -7.07
CA SER A 123 3.64 -11.23 -7.18
C SER A 123 4.35 -12.47 -7.73
N GLU A 124 3.75 -13.64 -7.57
CA GLU A 124 4.27 -14.90 -8.11
C GLU A 124 3.63 -15.34 -9.43
N GLY A 125 2.71 -14.56 -10.00
CA GLY A 125 2.02 -14.85 -11.24
C GLY A 125 0.99 -15.99 -11.14
N LEU A 126 0.43 -16.21 -9.94
CA LEU A 126 -0.61 -17.19 -9.65
C LEU A 126 -2.00 -16.52 -9.65
N GLN A 127 -3.04 -17.30 -9.93
CA GLN A 127 -4.43 -16.84 -9.83
C GLN A 127 -4.78 -16.57 -8.35
N PRO A 128 -5.19 -15.34 -7.98
CA PRO A 128 -5.62 -15.03 -6.62
C PRO A 128 -6.81 -15.90 -6.17
N CYS A 129 -6.85 -16.25 -4.89
CA CYS A 129 -7.94 -17.07 -4.33
C CYS A 129 -9.13 -16.25 -3.89
N TYR A 130 -8.93 -15.02 -3.38
CA TYR A 130 -10.04 -14.22 -2.85
C TYR A 130 -10.59 -13.26 -3.89
N ASP A 131 -11.91 -13.17 -3.95
CA ASP A 131 -12.60 -12.00 -4.50
C ASP A 131 -12.53 -10.86 -3.47
N GLU A 132 -12.02 -9.70 -3.88
CA GLU A 132 -11.73 -8.60 -2.95
C GLU A 132 -12.96 -7.77 -2.57
N GLU A 133 -14.08 -7.94 -3.26
CA GLU A 133 -15.33 -7.27 -2.96
C GLU A 133 -16.19 -8.09 -2.00
N THR A 134 -16.20 -9.41 -2.20
CA THR A 134 -17.08 -10.34 -1.48
C THR A 134 -16.36 -11.14 -0.39
N ALA A 135 -15.03 -11.13 -0.38
CA ALA A 135 -14.18 -12.00 0.45
C ALA A 135 -14.35 -13.51 0.19
N GLU A 136 -15.07 -13.91 -0.86
CA GLU A 136 -15.25 -15.30 -1.22
C GLU A 136 -13.93 -15.92 -1.72
N CYS A 137 -13.64 -17.14 -1.26
CA CYS A 137 -12.42 -17.87 -1.62
C CYS A 137 -12.69 -18.92 -2.71
N ASP A 138 -12.06 -18.76 -3.88
CA ASP A 138 -11.92 -19.79 -4.90
C ASP A 138 -10.82 -20.80 -4.51
N PHE A 139 -11.24 -21.90 -3.90
CA PHE A 139 -10.36 -23.01 -3.54
C PHE A 139 -9.75 -23.75 -4.75
N GLN A 140 -10.21 -23.49 -5.97
CA GLN A 140 -9.64 -24.06 -7.19
C GLN A 140 -8.52 -23.18 -7.77
N ALA A 141 -8.41 -21.92 -7.37
CA ALA A 141 -7.35 -21.03 -7.84
C ALA A 141 -5.95 -21.54 -7.46
N SER A 142 -4.96 -21.19 -8.27
CA SER A 142 -3.58 -21.67 -8.10
C SER A 142 -2.78 -20.90 -7.05
N GLY A 143 -3.31 -19.79 -6.54
CA GLY A 143 -2.65 -18.88 -5.62
C GLY A 143 -2.73 -19.30 -4.16
N TYR A 144 -2.44 -18.33 -3.31
CA TYR A 144 -2.39 -18.45 -1.86
C TYR A 144 -3.73 -18.07 -1.23
N ARG A 145 -4.03 -18.71 -0.11
CA ARG A 145 -5.15 -18.39 0.79
C ARG A 145 -4.77 -18.69 2.24
N LEU A 146 -5.63 -18.31 3.17
CA LEU A 146 -5.55 -18.79 4.56
C LEU A 146 -5.87 -20.29 4.62
N PRO A 147 -5.27 -21.04 5.57
CA PRO A 147 -5.61 -22.44 5.78
C PRO A 147 -7.08 -22.58 6.13
N THR A 148 -7.73 -23.67 5.72
CA THR A 148 -8.95 -24.04 6.45
C THR A 148 -8.58 -24.46 7.87
N GLU A 149 -9.54 -24.36 8.77
CA GLU A 149 -9.38 -24.77 10.16
C GLU A 149 -8.92 -26.25 10.25
N ALA A 150 -9.48 -27.10 9.39
CA ALA A 150 -9.10 -28.51 9.31
C ALA A 150 -7.67 -28.69 8.75
N GLU A 151 -7.29 -27.94 7.71
CA GLU A 151 -5.92 -27.95 7.19
C GLU A 151 -4.91 -27.54 8.26
N TRP A 152 -5.24 -26.50 9.03
CA TRP A 152 -4.39 -26.04 10.12
C TRP A 152 -4.23 -27.10 11.21
N GLU A 153 -5.32 -27.72 11.69
CA GLU A 153 -5.24 -28.72 12.76
C GLU A 153 -4.52 -29.99 12.31
N TYR A 154 -4.77 -30.44 11.08
CA TYR A 154 -4.05 -31.58 10.48
C TYR A 154 -2.55 -31.31 10.39
N ALA A 155 -2.18 -30.14 9.88
CA ALA A 155 -0.80 -29.68 9.79
C ALA A 155 -0.14 -29.56 11.17
N CYS A 156 -0.87 -29.04 12.17
CA CYS A 156 -0.40 -28.90 13.54
C CYS A 156 -0.09 -30.28 14.15
N ARG A 157 -1.05 -31.21 14.10
CA ARG A 157 -0.95 -32.56 14.64
C ARG A 157 0.17 -33.37 13.99
N ALA A 158 0.39 -33.21 12.69
CA ALA A 158 1.43 -33.91 11.94
C ALA A 158 1.47 -35.43 12.19
N GLY A 159 0.28 -36.04 12.22
CA GLY A 159 0.08 -37.47 12.48
C GLY A 159 -0.09 -37.86 13.95
N ALA A 160 0.03 -36.93 14.90
CA ALA A 160 -0.26 -37.19 16.30
C ALA A 160 -1.77 -37.15 16.60
N ASP A 161 -2.23 -38.08 17.45
CA ASP A 161 -3.58 -38.13 18.01
C ASP A 161 -3.68 -37.46 19.39
N MET A 162 -2.58 -36.87 19.85
CA MET A 162 -2.44 -36.23 21.16
C MET A 162 -2.76 -34.72 21.13
N PRO A 163 -2.99 -34.09 22.30
CA PRO A 163 -3.24 -32.64 22.40
C PRO A 163 -2.16 -31.74 21.80
N TYR A 164 -0.91 -32.19 21.78
CA TYR A 164 0.21 -31.51 21.12
C TYR A 164 0.92 -32.47 20.16
N ALA A 165 1.57 -31.93 19.12
CA ALA A 165 2.29 -32.71 18.12
C ALA A 165 3.48 -33.52 18.70
N PHE A 166 3.94 -33.15 19.89
CA PHE A 166 5.04 -33.79 20.63
C PHE A 166 4.54 -34.70 21.79
N GLY A 167 3.24 -34.92 21.92
CA GLY A 167 2.64 -35.78 22.96
C GLY A 167 1.68 -35.03 23.88
N ALA A 168 1.27 -35.67 24.99
CA ALA A 168 0.26 -35.12 25.90
C ALA A 168 0.82 -34.26 27.05
N ASP A 169 2.13 -34.28 27.30
CA ASP A 169 2.74 -33.58 28.44
C ASP A 169 2.95 -32.07 28.14
N PRO A 170 2.18 -31.15 28.76
CA PRO A 170 2.33 -29.72 28.53
C PRO A 170 3.67 -29.16 29.02
N GLN A 171 4.44 -29.88 29.86
CA GLN A 171 5.77 -29.43 30.29
C GLN A 171 6.75 -29.35 29.12
N GLN A 172 6.52 -30.11 28.05
CA GLN A 172 7.34 -30.07 26.83
C GLN A 172 7.05 -28.85 25.95
N LEU A 173 5.92 -28.15 26.16
CA LEU A 173 5.48 -27.03 25.31
C LEU A 173 6.54 -25.93 25.18
N GLY A 174 7.31 -25.66 26.23
CA GLY A 174 8.37 -24.65 26.21
C GLY A 174 9.50 -24.91 25.22
N HIS A 175 9.65 -26.15 24.73
CA HIS A 175 10.59 -26.53 23.67
C HIS A 175 10.03 -26.33 22.26
N HIS A 176 8.72 -26.20 22.11
CA HIS A 176 8.01 -26.20 20.83
C HIS A 176 7.23 -24.90 20.54
N ALA A 177 6.95 -24.08 21.56
CA ALA A 177 6.16 -22.87 21.40
C ALA A 177 6.66 -21.68 22.24
N TRP A 178 6.31 -20.48 21.77
CA TRP A 178 6.33 -19.25 22.55
C TRP A 178 4.93 -18.98 23.10
N PHE A 179 4.76 -18.99 24.41
CA PHE A 179 3.47 -18.80 25.08
C PHE A 179 3.64 -18.02 26.38
N GLY A 180 2.55 -17.78 27.12
CA GLY A 180 2.52 -16.85 28.26
C GLY A 180 3.65 -17.03 29.27
N ASN A 181 4.11 -18.27 29.50
CA ASN A 181 5.14 -18.58 30.48
C ASN A 181 6.57 -18.30 30.01
N ASN A 182 6.86 -18.29 28.70
CA ASN A 182 8.22 -18.23 28.18
C ASN A 182 8.45 -17.14 27.10
N ALA A 183 7.41 -16.48 26.61
CA ALA A 183 7.53 -15.49 25.52
C ALA A 183 7.97 -14.09 25.98
N GLY A 184 8.01 -13.83 27.29
CA GLY A 184 8.46 -12.54 27.82
C GLY A 184 7.54 -11.36 27.47
N GLN A 185 6.23 -11.62 27.40
CA GLN A 185 5.18 -10.64 27.14
C GLN A 185 5.28 -9.93 25.79
N LYS A 186 5.69 -10.67 24.75
CA LYS A 186 5.76 -10.20 23.36
C LYS A 186 5.83 -11.39 22.42
N THR A 187 5.58 -11.15 21.12
CA THR A 187 5.93 -12.12 20.07
C THR A 187 7.42 -12.47 20.12
N GLN A 188 7.87 -13.45 19.35
CA GLN A 188 9.28 -13.80 19.19
C GLN A 188 9.61 -14.04 17.71
N PRO A 189 10.89 -14.01 17.31
CA PRO A 189 11.26 -14.44 15.97
C PRO A 189 10.72 -15.84 15.67
N VAL A 190 10.18 -16.02 14.47
CA VAL A 190 9.66 -17.31 13.99
C VAL A 190 10.76 -18.37 13.97
N ALA A 191 10.37 -19.63 14.02
CA ALA A 191 11.27 -20.78 14.03
C ALA A 191 12.31 -20.77 15.19
N GLY A 192 12.00 -20.09 16.30
CA GLY A 192 12.86 -20.03 17.49
C GLY A 192 12.78 -21.27 18.39
N LYS A 193 11.90 -22.22 18.08
CA LYS A 193 11.61 -23.46 18.84
C LYS A 193 11.68 -24.70 17.94
N LYS A 194 11.51 -25.89 18.52
CA LYS A 194 11.51 -27.14 17.74
C LYS A 194 10.26 -27.23 16.85
N PRO A 195 10.38 -27.60 15.57
CA PRO A 195 9.23 -27.81 14.72
C PRO A 195 8.45 -29.07 15.13
N ASN A 196 7.25 -29.24 14.56
CA ASN A 196 6.51 -30.50 14.64
C ASN A 196 7.12 -31.58 13.72
N PRO A 197 6.64 -32.83 13.74
CA PRO A 197 7.17 -33.92 12.91
C PRO A 197 7.21 -33.68 11.39
N TRP A 198 6.42 -32.73 10.87
CA TRP A 198 6.42 -32.35 9.45
C TRP A 198 7.27 -31.10 9.15
N GLY A 199 8.04 -30.60 10.12
CA GLY A 199 8.96 -29.49 9.90
C GLY A 199 8.31 -28.10 9.94
N LEU A 200 7.06 -28.00 10.43
CA LEU A 200 6.36 -26.73 10.65
C LEU A 200 6.71 -26.16 12.03
N TYR A 201 6.97 -24.87 12.07
CA TYR A 201 7.28 -24.14 13.30
C TYR A 201 6.09 -23.35 13.81
N ASP A 202 6.14 -23.05 15.10
CA ASP A 202 5.22 -22.13 15.80
C ASP A 202 3.74 -22.57 15.77
N MET A 203 3.44 -23.82 15.38
CA MET A 203 2.08 -24.38 15.35
C MET A 203 1.36 -24.44 16.73
N HIS A 204 2.05 -24.13 17.82
CA HIS A 204 1.52 -24.18 19.19
C HIS A 204 1.72 -22.86 19.96
N GLY A 205 2.14 -21.77 19.31
CA GLY A 205 2.20 -20.45 19.95
C GLY A 205 2.86 -19.39 19.07
N ASN A 206 3.37 -18.33 19.71
CA ASN A 206 3.84 -17.07 19.10
C ASN A 206 2.69 -16.15 18.70
N VAL A 207 1.91 -16.46 17.66
CA VAL A 207 0.62 -15.81 17.39
C VAL A 207 -0.47 -16.82 17.08
N ALA A 208 -1.71 -16.48 17.45
CA ALA A 208 -2.87 -17.22 16.99
C ALA A 208 -3.12 -16.86 15.52
N GLU A 209 -3.49 -17.83 14.70
CA GLU A 209 -3.50 -17.71 13.25
C GLU A 209 -4.91 -17.70 12.69
N TRP A 210 -5.18 -16.71 11.83
CA TRP A 210 -6.41 -16.68 11.03
C TRP A 210 -6.53 -17.92 10.13
N CYS A 211 -7.69 -18.57 10.23
CA CYS A 211 -8.14 -19.57 9.28
C CYS A 211 -9.20 -18.97 8.34
N ASN A 212 -9.42 -19.60 7.19
CA ASN A 212 -10.42 -19.17 6.21
C ASN A 212 -11.86 -19.32 6.73
N ASP A 213 -12.08 -20.25 7.66
CA ASP A 213 -13.39 -20.68 8.11
C ASP A 213 -14.07 -19.62 8.96
N VAL A 214 -15.37 -19.45 8.71
CA VAL A 214 -16.28 -18.77 9.62
C VAL A 214 -16.41 -19.60 10.90
N TYR A 215 -16.45 -18.93 12.05
CA TYR A 215 -16.57 -19.62 13.33
C TYR A 215 -18.04 -19.91 13.67
N ASP A 216 -18.31 -21.16 13.99
CA ASP A 216 -19.52 -21.62 14.69
C ASP A 216 -19.10 -22.68 15.72
N GLY A 217 -19.53 -22.47 16.97
CA GLY A 217 -19.21 -23.35 18.10
C GLY A 217 -19.85 -24.73 18.01
N GLU A 218 -20.92 -24.89 17.22
CA GLU A 218 -21.60 -26.18 17.03
C GLU A 218 -21.21 -26.85 15.70
N TYR A 219 -20.33 -26.23 14.90
CA TYR A 219 -20.00 -26.69 13.54
C TYR A 219 -19.55 -28.15 13.49
N TYR A 220 -18.78 -28.61 14.48
CA TYR A 220 -18.23 -29.96 14.50
C TYR A 220 -19.28 -31.07 14.49
N ARG A 221 -20.50 -30.80 14.96
CA ARG A 221 -21.61 -31.78 14.89
C ARG A 221 -22.05 -32.06 13.45
N ASN A 222 -21.82 -31.11 12.55
CA ASN A 222 -22.30 -31.12 11.17
C ASN A 222 -21.16 -30.94 10.15
N SER A 223 -19.90 -31.00 10.61
CA SER A 223 -18.72 -30.82 9.78
C SER A 223 -18.65 -31.92 8.71
N PRO A 224 -18.52 -31.58 7.43
CA PRO A 224 -18.40 -32.57 6.36
C PRO A 224 -17.05 -33.28 6.46
N LYS A 225 -17.06 -34.57 6.10
CA LYS A 225 -15.85 -35.41 6.16
C LYS A 225 -14.73 -34.94 5.23
N ASP A 226 -15.05 -34.54 4.01
CA ASP A 226 -14.04 -34.30 2.96
C ASP A 226 -13.81 -32.80 2.74
N ASN A 227 -12.59 -32.33 3.03
CA ASN A 227 -12.13 -30.94 2.87
C ASN A 227 -13.12 -29.89 3.44
N PRO A 228 -13.47 -29.96 4.74
CA PRO A 228 -14.36 -28.99 5.37
C PRO A 228 -13.78 -27.57 5.28
N ARG A 229 -14.68 -26.59 5.16
CA ARG A 229 -14.38 -25.17 4.93
C ARG A 229 -15.11 -24.23 5.90
N GLY A 230 -15.72 -24.79 6.93
CA GLY A 230 -16.57 -24.06 7.85
C GLY A 230 -18.02 -23.96 7.38
N PRO A 231 -18.87 -23.29 8.18
CA PRO A 231 -20.22 -22.90 7.80
C PRO A 231 -20.20 -21.82 6.70
N ALA A 232 -21.31 -21.65 5.99
CA ALA A 232 -21.44 -20.69 4.90
C ALA A 232 -21.53 -19.22 5.36
N ASP A 233 -22.09 -18.99 6.55
CA ASP A 233 -22.41 -17.66 7.07
C ASP A 233 -22.02 -17.54 8.55
N GLY A 234 -21.67 -16.33 8.97
CA GLY A 234 -21.39 -15.97 10.37
C GLY A 234 -20.66 -14.63 10.48
N ASP A 235 -20.49 -14.15 11.71
CA ASP A 235 -19.94 -12.83 12.03
C ASP A 235 -18.48 -12.87 12.50
N LYS A 236 -17.94 -14.07 12.73
CA LYS A 236 -16.59 -14.32 13.25
C LYS A 236 -15.83 -15.30 12.39
N TYR A 237 -14.51 -15.21 12.43
CA TYR A 237 -13.59 -16.15 11.79
C TYR A 237 -12.76 -16.90 12.82
N VAL A 238 -12.28 -18.07 12.43
CA VAL A 238 -11.58 -18.97 13.32
C VAL A 238 -10.11 -18.55 13.51
N LEU A 239 -9.66 -18.61 14.77
CA LEU A 239 -8.25 -18.57 15.15
C LEU A 239 -7.78 -19.92 15.72
N ARG A 240 -6.55 -20.33 15.38
CA ARG A 240 -5.88 -21.54 15.88
C ARG A 240 -4.46 -21.24 16.37
N GLY A 241 -3.82 -22.16 17.10
CA GLY A 241 -2.38 -22.09 17.40
C GLY A 241 -1.93 -21.51 18.73
N GLY A 242 -2.82 -20.86 19.49
CA GLY A 242 -2.42 -20.13 20.70
C GLY A 242 -1.43 -18.99 20.38
N ALA A 243 -1.02 -18.21 21.38
CA ALA A 243 -0.17 -17.03 21.16
C ALA A 243 0.81 -16.80 22.31
N TRP A 244 1.70 -15.81 22.15
CA TRP A 244 2.69 -15.42 23.17
C TRP A 244 2.10 -15.10 24.55
N ASN A 245 0.82 -14.74 24.64
CA ASN A 245 0.09 -14.45 25.87
C ASN A 245 -0.82 -15.60 26.34
N SER A 246 -0.86 -16.72 25.61
CA SER A 246 -1.78 -17.82 25.89
C SER A 246 -1.32 -18.72 27.03
N HIS A 247 -2.29 -19.28 27.76
CA HIS A 247 -2.05 -20.42 28.65
C HIS A 247 -1.82 -21.69 27.83
N ALA A 248 -1.05 -22.64 28.37
CA ALA A 248 -0.71 -23.90 27.69
C ALA A 248 -1.94 -24.66 27.16
N ALA A 249 -3.07 -24.65 27.89
CA ALA A 249 -4.30 -25.31 27.46
C ALA A 249 -4.90 -24.75 26.15
N ARG A 250 -4.59 -23.49 25.80
CA ARG A 250 -4.99 -22.83 24.54
C ARG A 250 -3.97 -23.01 23.41
N CYS A 251 -2.86 -23.69 23.68
CA CYS A 251 -1.84 -24.05 22.70
C CYS A 251 -2.04 -25.48 22.15
N ARG A 252 -3.12 -26.19 22.52
CA ARG A 252 -3.43 -27.52 22.00
C ARG A 252 -3.82 -27.45 20.53
N ALA A 253 -3.59 -28.54 19.78
CA ALA A 253 -3.95 -28.62 18.37
C ALA A 253 -5.45 -28.38 18.12
N ALA A 254 -6.32 -28.91 18.99
CA ALA A 254 -7.77 -28.78 18.89
C ALA A 254 -8.31 -27.41 19.34
N ALA A 255 -7.49 -26.58 20.02
CA ALA A 255 -7.97 -25.32 20.57
C ALA A 255 -8.34 -24.34 19.46
N ARG A 256 -9.54 -23.77 19.55
CA ARG A 256 -10.09 -22.81 18.60
C ARG A 256 -10.73 -21.61 19.29
N VAL A 257 -10.86 -20.52 18.56
CA VAL A 257 -11.53 -19.28 19.01
C VAL A 257 -12.26 -18.66 17.84
N GLY A 258 -13.48 -18.17 18.07
CA GLY A 258 -14.16 -17.27 17.13
C GLY A 258 -13.80 -15.83 17.40
N GLU A 259 -13.34 -15.13 16.37
CA GLU A 259 -12.91 -13.75 16.47
C GLU A 259 -13.52 -12.84 15.41
N ASP A 260 -13.83 -11.59 15.78
CA ASP A 260 -14.40 -10.62 14.86
C ASP A 260 -13.40 -10.30 13.71
N PRO A 261 -13.83 -10.29 12.44
CA PRO A 261 -12.95 -10.12 11.29
C PRO A 261 -12.29 -8.74 11.17
N GLY A 262 -12.75 -7.74 11.93
CA GLY A 262 -12.30 -6.36 11.85
C GLY A 262 -12.02 -5.71 13.21
N PHE A 263 -11.28 -4.61 13.21
CA PHE A 263 -10.93 -3.85 14.42
C PHE A 263 -12.11 -2.97 14.87
N GLN A 264 -13.14 -3.56 15.46
CA GLN A 264 -14.30 -2.79 15.95
C GLN A 264 -14.07 -2.09 17.29
N ASP A 265 -12.99 -2.40 18.02
CA ASP A 265 -12.71 -1.76 19.31
C ASP A 265 -11.21 -1.47 19.52
N ALA A 266 -10.84 -0.19 19.54
CA ALA A 266 -9.46 0.30 19.69
C ALA A 266 -8.91 0.13 21.12
N CYS A 267 -9.67 -0.49 22.03
CA CYS A 267 -9.34 -0.63 23.45
C CYS A 267 -8.53 -1.88 23.79
N PHE A 268 -8.40 -2.86 22.88
CA PHE A 268 -7.57 -4.05 23.09
C PHE A 268 -6.58 -4.20 21.93
N ALA A 269 -5.28 -4.13 22.23
CA ALA A 269 -4.25 -4.47 21.27
C ALA A 269 -4.38 -5.96 20.91
N ARG A 270 -4.71 -6.27 19.66
CA ARG A 270 -4.73 -7.64 19.12
C ARG A 270 -3.35 -8.02 18.58
N ASP A 271 -2.33 -7.77 19.39
CA ASP A 271 -0.92 -8.04 19.09
C ASP A 271 -0.51 -9.51 19.27
N ALA A 272 -1.51 -10.39 19.28
CA ALA A 272 -1.40 -11.83 19.45
C ALA A 272 -1.99 -12.60 18.26
N ILE A 273 -2.45 -11.92 17.20
CA ILE A 273 -3.10 -12.52 16.03
C ILE A 273 -2.28 -12.25 14.78
N GLY A 274 -1.91 -13.31 14.06
CA GLY A 274 -1.24 -13.29 12.76
C GLY A 274 -1.82 -14.35 11.83
N PHE A 275 -1.02 -14.87 10.89
CA PHE A 275 -1.47 -15.90 9.94
C PHE A 275 -0.29 -16.54 9.20
N ARG A 276 -0.59 -17.61 8.47
CA ARG A 276 0.28 -18.24 7.47
C ARG A 276 -0.50 -18.59 6.21
N CYS A 277 0.15 -18.73 5.05
CA CYS A 277 -0.53 -19.05 3.80
C CYS A 277 -0.52 -20.56 3.50
N VAL A 278 -1.55 -21.02 2.77
CA VAL A 278 -1.58 -22.31 2.08
C VAL A 278 -1.85 -22.11 0.59
N ARG A 279 -1.57 -23.15 -0.21
CA ARG A 279 -2.03 -23.26 -1.60
C ARG A 279 -2.20 -24.71 -2.01
N ARG A 280 -3.02 -24.97 -3.03
CA ARG A 280 -3.23 -26.34 -3.55
C ARG A 280 -1.91 -26.99 -4.02
N ALA A 281 -1.75 -28.29 -3.78
CA ALA A 281 -0.73 -29.08 -4.45
C ALA A 281 -1.21 -29.35 -5.89
N GLY A 282 -0.57 -28.76 -6.90
CA GLY A 282 -0.94 -28.99 -8.30
C GLY A 282 -0.85 -30.48 -8.69
N GLU A 283 -1.61 -30.92 -9.70
CA GLU A 283 -1.45 -32.26 -10.26
C GLU A 283 0.02 -32.45 -10.71
N ARG A 284 0.66 -33.54 -10.28
CA ARG A 284 1.96 -33.96 -10.82
C ARG A 284 1.83 -33.99 -12.34
N LEU A 285 2.56 -33.13 -13.05
CA LEU A 285 2.74 -33.23 -14.50
C LEU A 285 3.39 -34.59 -14.79
N THR A 286 2.56 -35.59 -15.09
CA THR A 286 3.04 -36.84 -15.67
C THR A 286 3.59 -36.50 -17.04
N ARG A 287 4.88 -36.78 -17.25
CA ARG A 287 5.56 -36.66 -18.54
C ARG A 287 4.74 -37.39 -19.62
N GLN A 288 4.01 -36.67 -20.46
CA GLN A 288 3.57 -37.24 -21.73
C GLN A 288 4.73 -37.18 -22.73
N PRO A 289 4.99 -38.27 -23.49
CA PRO A 289 5.99 -38.25 -24.53
C PRO A 289 5.52 -37.33 -25.68
N PRO A 290 6.44 -36.60 -26.33
CA PRO A 290 6.06 -35.66 -27.39
C PRO A 290 5.50 -36.39 -28.63
N PRO A 291 4.57 -35.77 -29.37
CA PRO A 291 4.02 -36.35 -30.59
C PRO A 291 5.09 -36.44 -31.71
N PRO A 292 4.93 -37.36 -32.68
CA PRO A 292 5.92 -37.57 -33.73
C PRO A 292 6.02 -36.35 -34.66
N ARG A 293 7.25 -35.94 -34.95
CA ARG A 293 7.55 -34.84 -35.87
C ARG A 293 7.24 -35.22 -37.32
N ALA A 294 6.35 -34.48 -37.96
CA ALA A 294 6.36 -34.26 -39.40
C ALA A 294 6.38 -32.75 -39.67
N ASP A 295 7.23 -32.37 -40.62
CA ASP A 295 7.36 -31.04 -41.24
C ASP A 295 8.07 -29.93 -40.44
N ALA A 296 9.28 -30.27 -39.98
CA ALA A 296 10.34 -29.30 -39.73
C ALA A 296 10.90 -28.78 -41.06
N ASN A 297 10.30 -27.73 -41.63
CA ASN A 297 11.00 -26.84 -42.58
C ASN A 297 10.32 -25.47 -42.80
N ARG A 298 9.84 -24.82 -41.72
CA ARG A 298 9.55 -23.37 -41.77
C ARG A 298 9.76 -22.59 -40.47
N TRP A 299 10.46 -23.17 -39.50
CA TRP A 299 10.72 -22.56 -38.18
C TRP A 299 12.19 -22.66 -37.73
N LEU A 300 13.12 -22.90 -38.66
CA LEU A 300 14.56 -22.97 -38.41
C LEU A 300 15.27 -21.70 -38.89
N THR A 301 14.81 -20.55 -38.40
CA THR A 301 15.60 -19.31 -38.43
C THR A 301 15.38 -18.42 -37.19
N SER A 302 14.60 -18.82 -36.18
CA SER A 302 14.27 -17.92 -35.06
C SER A 302 14.46 -18.46 -33.64
N VAL A 303 14.96 -19.69 -33.41
CA VAL A 303 14.96 -20.27 -32.04
C VAL A 303 16.31 -20.76 -31.53
N VAL A 304 17.36 -20.83 -32.35
CA VAL A 304 18.69 -21.31 -31.88
C VAL A 304 19.66 -20.18 -31.46
N GLU A 305 19.21 -18.92 -31.44
CA GLU A 305 19.93 -17.84 -30.73
C GLU A 305 19.41 -17.56 -29.31
N PHE A 306 18.31 -18.18 -28.85
CA PHE A 306 17.65 -17.75 -27.62
C PHE A 306 17.95 -18.59 -26.35
N SER A 307 18.71 -19.69 -26.42
CA SER A 307 18.86 -20.58 -25.24
C SER A 307 20.28 -20.99 -24.84
N LEU A 308 21.32 -20.37 -25.42
CA LEU A 308 22.72 -20.52 -24.95
C LEU A 308 23.45 -19.18 -24.80
N ARG A 309 22.76 -18.19 -24.23
CA ARG A 309 23.34 -16.94 -23.69
C ARG A 309 22.71 -16.53 -22.35
N GLN A 310 22.64 -17.44 -21.37
CA GLN A 310 22.30 -17.05 -19.98
C GLN A 310 23.44 -17.21 -18.98
N HIS A 311 24.66 -17.44 -19.45
CA HIS A 311 25.87 -17.01 -18.74
C HIS A 311 26.64 -16.07 -19.66
N LEU A 312 26.25 -14.79 -19.64
CA LEU A 312 27.07 -13.69 -20.11
C LEU A 312 26.85 -12.52 -19.15
N VAL A 313 27.93 -12.20 -18.44
CA VAL A 313 28.34 -10.82 -18.16
C VAL A 313 27.81 -9.91 -19.27
N TYR A 314 26.99 -8.94 -18.91
CA TYR A 314 26.58 -7.85 -19.80
C TYR A 314 27.83 -7.13 -20.31
N PRO A 315 28.13 -7.12 -21.62
CA PRO A 315 29.01 -6.12 -22.19
C PRO A 315 28.11 -4.96 -22.64
N GLY A 316 28.13 -3.86 -21.88
CA GLY A 316 27.62 -2.57 -22.37
C GLY A 316 26.35 -2.01 -21.73
N VAL A 317 25.98 -2.44 -20.53
CA VAL A 317 25.30 -1.53 -19.59
C VAL A 317 26.23 -1.49 -18.40
N GLU A 318 26.83 -0.32 -18.15
CA GLU A 318 27.58 -0.10 -16.93
C GLU A 318 26.74 -0.58 -15.76
N ASP A 319 27.37 -1.43 -14.93
CA ASP A 319 26.94 -1.72 -13.58
C ASP A 319 26.81 -0.38 -12.84
N THR A 320 25.66 0.27 -12.96
CA THR A 320 25.32 1.39 -12.08
C THR A 320 25.11 0.74 -10.73
N GLN A 321 26.17 0.68 -9.94
CA GLN A 321 26.09 0.48 -8.49
C GLN A 321 24.79 1.14 -8.02
N ALA A 322 23.85 0.35 -7.49
CA ALA A 322 22.63 0.90 -6.92
C ALA A 322 23.04 2.07 -6.02
N GLU A 323 22.61 3.28 -6.38
CA GLU A 323 23.15 4.49 -5.77
C GLU A 323 22.95 4.43 -4.26
N LYS A 324 23.96 4.85 -3.49
CA LYS A 324 23.81 4.92 -2.04
C LYS A 324 22.60 5.80 -1.70
N PRO A 325 21.71 5.37 -0.77
CA PRO A 325 20.56 6.16 -0.39
C PRO A 325 21.02 7.51 0.19
N PHE A 326 20.45 8.61 -0.28
CA PHE A 326 20.75 9.95 0.24
C PHE A 326 19.48 10.77 0.50
N VAL A 327 19.60 11.68 1.46
CA VAL A 327 18.65 12.77 1.70
C VAL A 327 19.41 14.02 2.12
N GLU A 328 19.03 15.14 1.50
CA GLU A 328 19.40 16.50 1.88
C GLU A 328 18.09 17.26 2.10
N ALA A 329 17.67 17.42 3.35
CA ALA A 329 16.43 18.11 3.70
C ALA A 329 16.68 19.57 4.09
N ASP A 330 15.57 20.32 4.19
CA ASP A 330 15.54 21.67 4.78
C ASP A 330 16.36 22.75 4.03
N VAL A 331 16.55 22.62 2.71
CA VAL A 331 17.16 23.69 1.90
C VAL A 331 16.13 24.84 1.76
N PRO A 332 16.41 26.06 2.24
CA PRO A 332 15.43 27.14 2.23
C PRO A 332 15.25 27.73 0.83
N ALA A 333 14.13 27.42 0.18
CA ALA A 333 13.76 28.04 -1.09
C ALA A 333 13.23 29.47 -0.85
N PHE A 334 12.33 29.61 0.13
CA PHE A 334 11.77 30.89 0.57
C PHE A 334 11.73 30.93 2.10
N SER A 335 12.02 32.09 2.69
CA SER A 335 12.08 32.23 4.15
C SER A 335 11.09 33.28 4.65
N ASN A 336 10.22 32.89 5.58
CA ASN A 336 9.30 33.77 6.27
C ASN A 336 10.08 34.75 7.14
N ARG A 337 9.87 36.04 6.90
CA ARG A 337 10.41 37.14 7.71
C ARG A 337 9.43 38.29 7.63
N ASP A 338 8.94 38.77 8.76
CA ASP A 338 8.06 39.93 8.84
C ASP A 338 8.61 41.08 7.95
N PRO A 339 7.82 41.66 7.03
CA PRO A 339 6.37 41.47 6.80
C PRO A 339 5.99 40.40 5.76
N HIS A 340 6.91 39.56 5.31
CA HIS A 340 6.72 38.60 4.22
C HIS A 340 6.53 37.15 4.71
N PHE A 341 5.45 36.51 4.23
CA PHE A 341 5.15 35.11 4.49
C PHE A 341 4.90 34.35 3.20
N TYR A 342 5.58 33.22 3.01
CA TYR A 342 5.54 32.42 1.80
C TYR A 342 4.71 31.17 2.05
N ARG A 343 3.78 30.90 1.14
CA ARG A 343 2.87 29.74 1.17
C ARG A 343 2.63 29.22 -0.23
N LEU A 344 1.92 28.10 -0.32
CA LEU A 344 1.43 27.55 -1.58
C LEU A 344 2.58 27.18 -2.53
N PRO A 345 3.41 26.18 -2.17
CA PRO A 345 4.55 25.76 -2.97
C PRO A 345 4.09 25.20 -4.33
N GLY A 346 4.77 25.60 -5.41
CA GLY A 346 4.68 24.95 -6.71
C GLY A 346 6.08 24.62 -7.22
N LEU A 347 6.27 23.43 -7.78
CA LEU A 347 7.58 22.95 -8.19
C LEU A 347 7.55 22.42 -9.62
N LEU A 348 8.41 22.95 -10.50
CA LEU A 348 8.52 22.48 -11.88
C LEU A 348 9.99 22.25 -12.26
N VAL A 349 10.29 21.06 -12.79
CA VAL A 349 11.56 20.78 -13.46
C VAL A 349 11.34 20.89 -14.96
N THR A 350 11.93 21.92 -15.55
CA THR A 350 11.89 22.17 -17.00
C THR A 350 12.58 21.05 -17.79
N ARG A 351 12.35 21.01 -19.10
CA ARG A 351 13.04 20.11 -20.04
C ARG A 351 14.55 20.27 -19.97
N ARG A 352 15.04 21.46 -19.66
CA ARG A 352 16.47 21.77 -19.52
C ARG A 352 17.06 21.38 -18.16
N GLY A 353 16.27 20.79 -17.26
CA GLY A 353 16.70 20.41 -15.92
C GLY A 353 16.78 21.59 -14.93
N THR A 354 16.34 22.79 -15.33
CA THR A 354 16.18 23.92 -14.42
C THR A 354 15.01 23.65 -13.48
N LEU A 355 15.24 23.89 -12.18
CA LEU A 355 14.20 23.85 -11.16
C LEU A 355 13.59 25.25 -10.98
N LEU A 356 12.26 25.33 -11.05
CA LEU A 356 11.48 26.51 -10.73
C LEU A 356 10.65 26.22 -9.47
N ALA A 357 10.88 27.00 -8.42
CA ALA A 357 10.10 26.97 -7.18
C ALA A 357 9.26 28.24 -7.13
N ALA A 358 7.93 28.11 -7.13
CA ALA A 358 6.99 29.22 -7.05
C ALA A 358 6.25 29.25 -5.72
N SER A 359 5.76 30.44 -5.34
CA SER A 359 5.05 30.65 -4.09
C SER A 359 4.18 31.90 -4.12
N GLN A 360 3.14 31.90 -3.30
CA GLN A 360 2.44 33.11 -2.89
C GLN A 360 3.25 33.82 -1.80
N LYS A 361 3.70 35.04 -2.08
CA LYS A 361 4.33 35.94 -1.11
C LYS A 361 3.26 36.86 -0.52
N ARG A 362 2.89 36.64 0.74
CA ARG A 362 1.91 37.42 1.50
C ARG A 362 2.57 38.59 2.23
N PHE A 363 1.93 39.75 2.22
CA PHE A 363 2.38 40.98 2.87
C PHE A 363 1.62 41.23 4.18
N GLY A 364 2.35 41.53 5.25
CA GLY A 364 1.84 41.98 6.55
C GLY A 364 1.12 40.93 7.39
N ALA A 365 0.56 39.88 6.78
CA ALA A 365 -0.19 38.85 7.49
C ALA A 365 -0.07 37.46 6.86
N ARG A 366 -0.29 36.43 7.69
CA ARG A 366 -0.38 35.03 7.26
C ARG A 366 -1.77 34.63 6.74
N SER A 367 -2.74 35.53 6.78
CA SER A 367 -4.12 35.27 6.29
C SER A 367 -4.11 34.85 4.83
N ASP A 368 -5.03 33.99 4.45
CA ASP A 368 -5.22 33.54 3.08
C ASP A 368 -5.37 34.72 2.13
N PHE A 369 -6.20 35.70 2.50
CA PHE A 369 -6.49 36.87 1.68
C PHE A 369 -5.61 38.08 2.00
N ALA A 370 -4.40 37.88 2.51
CA ALA A 370 -3.45 38.99 2.63
C ALA A 370 -3.10 39.54 1.23
N PRO A 371 -2.80 40.86 1.09
CA PRO A 371 -2.20 41.36 -0.14
C PRO A 371 -0.99 40.50 -0.47
N SER A 372 -0.82 40.14 -1.74
CA SER A 372 0.20 39.16 -2.09
C SER A 372 0.64 39.23 -3.54
N SER A 373 1.84 38.71 -3.76
CA SER A 373 2.46 38.56 -5.07
C SER A 373 2.67 37.10 -5.40
N TRP A 374 2.63 36.79 -6.70
CA TRP A 374 3.07 35.49 -7.19
C TRP A 374 4.54 35.59 -7.56
N VAL A 375 5.39 34.77 -6.95
CA VAL A 375 6.84 34.84 -7.10
C VAL A 375 7.44 33.50 -7.50
N VAL A 376 8.62 33.53 -8.12
CA VAL A 376 9.39 32.34 -8.49
C VAL A 376 10.87 32.52 -8.16
N ARG A 377 11.53 31.42 -7.82
CA ARG A 377 12.98 31.29 -7.73
C ARG A 377 13.45 30.17 -8.64
N ARG A 378 14.62 30.36 -9.23
CA ARG A 378 15.20 29.47 -10.23
C ARG A 378 16.48 28.84 -9.69
N SER A 379 16.66 27.54 -9.91
CA SER A 379 17.88 26.81 -9.55
C SER A 379 18.42 26.03 -10.75
N ARG A 380 19.75 25.98 -10.88
CA ARG A 380 20.47 25.25 -11.94
C ARG A 380 21.36 24.12 -11.41
N ASP A 381 21.37 23.92 -10.09
CA ASP A 381 22.23 22.95 -9.40
C ASP A 381 21.41 21.89 -8.65
N GLY A 382 20.19 21.65 -9.15
CA GLY A 382 19.26 20.67 -8.60
C GLY A 382 18.61 21.10 -7.29
N GLY A 383 18.50 22.41 -7.03
CA GLY A 383 17.85 22.97 -5.85
C GLY A 383 18.77 23.16 -4.64
N ARG A 384 20.09 23.08 -4.82
CA ARG A 384 21.06 23.35 -3.73
C ARG A 384 21.19 24.84 -3.47
N THR A 385 21.13 25.65 -4.53
CA THR A 385 21.06 27.10 -4.43
C THR A 385 19.96 27.66 -5.33
N PHE A 386 19.42 28.82 -4.95
CA PHE A 386 18.40 29.52 -5.71
C PHE A 386 18.91 30.90 -6.11
N GLN A 387 18.62 31.27 -7.36
CA GLN A 387 18.79 32.61 -7.89
C GLN A 387 17.85 33.59 -7.15
N PRO A 388 18.09 34.92 -7.25
CA PRO A 388 17.20 35.92 -6.68
C PRO A 388 15.74 35.72 -7.09
N GLU A 389 14.85 36.07 -6.16
CA GLU A 389 13.40 36.03 -6.37
C GLU A 389 12.98 36.92 -7.54
N GLN A 390 12.09 36.38 -8.38
CA GLN A 390 11.43 37.11 -9.45
C GLN A 390 9.94 37.26 -9.12
N THR A 391 9.41 38.46 -9.29
CA THR A 391 7.97 38.72 -9.16
C THR A 391 7.28 38.47 -10.50
N LEU A 392 6.35 37.52 -10.53
CA LEU A 392 5.53 37.19 -11.69
C LEU A 392 4.31 38.10 -11.79
N PHE A 393 3.73 38.44 -10.65
CA PHE A 393 2.63 39.37 -10.56
C PHE A 393 2.60 40.06 -9.20
N GLU A 394 2.46 41.38 -9.22
CA GLU A 394 2.22 42.21 -8.04
C GLU A 394 1.43 43.44 -8.48
N ARG A 395 0.37 43.77 -7.75
CA ARG A 395 -0.39 45.02 -7.90
C ARG A 395 -0.85 45.45 -6.52
N ASP A 396 -0.83 46.76 -6.27
CA ASP A 396 -1.26 47.29 -4.98
C ASP A 396 -2.73 46.95 -4.70
N GLY A 397 -3.00 46.52 -3.47
CA GLY A 397 -4.33 46.04 -3.06
C GLY A 397 -4.77 44.71 -3.68
N TYR A 398 -3.93 44.00 -4.44
CA TYR A 398 -4.27 42.67 -5.00
C TYR A 398 -3.83 41.53 -4.07
N CYS A 399 -4.58 40.44 -4.15
CA CYS A 399 -4.25 39.13 -3.63
C CYS A 399 -4.02 38.18 -4.82
N THR A 400 -2.97 37.36 -4.75
CA THR A 400 -2.73 36.26 -5.70
C THR A 400 -3.02 34.93 -5.05
N PHE A 401 -3.46 33.92 -5.81
CA PHE A 401 -3.78 32.60 -5.28
C PHE A 401 -3.51 31.49 -6.27
N ASN A 402 -3.29 30.27 -5.73
CA ASN A 402 -3.52 29.02 -6.42
C ASN A 402 -2.76 28.82 -7.74
N GLY A 403 -1.45 29.04 -7.70
CA GLY A 403 -0.65 28.99 -8.91
C GLY A 403 -0.25 27.58 -9.33
N ASN A 404 -0.42 27.28 -10.62
CA ASN A 404 0.15 26.11 -11.28
C ASN A 404 1.33 26.53 -12.15
N LEU A 405 2.37 25.71 -12.17
CA LEU A 405 3.43 25.78 -13.18
C LEU A 405 3.23 24.63 -14.18
N VAL A 406 3.26 24.90 -15.48
CA VAL A 406 3.25 23.84 -16.50
C VAL A 406 4.20 24.23 -17.63
N GLU A 407 4.97 23.26 -18.12
CA GLU A 407 5.84 23.45 -19.27
C GLU A 407 5.25 22.69 -20.46
N ASP A 408 5.09 23.40 -21.57
CA ASP A 408 5.02 22.75 -22.88
C ASP A 408 6.44 22.34 -23.27
N ARG A 409 6.73 21.05 -23.19
CA ARG A 409 8.06 20.48 -23.48
C ARG A 409 8.35 20.39 -24.98
N GLN A 410 7.37 20.65 -25.85
CA GLN A 410 7.58 20.72 -27.30
C GLN A 410 8.06 22.11 -27.71
N THR A 411 7.52 23.17 -27.10
CA THR A 411 7.93 24.56 -27.36
C THR A 411 8.92 25.11 -26.34
N GLU A 412 9.14 24.40 -25.22
CA GLU A 412 9.90 24.84 -24.04
C GLU A 412 9.31 26.09 -23.37
N THR A 413 8.03 26.39 -23.62
CA THR A 413 7.32 27.49 -22.98
C THR A 413 6.84 27.06 -21.60
N VAL A 414 7.22 27.83 -20.58
CA VAL A 414 6.72 27.67 -19.21
C VAL A 414 5.57 28.64 -18.97
N PHE A 415 4.46 28.12 -18.48
CA PHE A 415 3.28 28.88 -18.09
C PHE A 415 3.17 28.88 -16.56
N ALA A 416 3.05 30.07 -15.97
CA ALA A 416 2.61 30.22 -14.59
C ALA A 416 1.17 30.73 -14.60
N CYS A 417 0.25 29.85 -14.20
CA CYS A 417 -1.19 30.06 -14.21
C CYS A 417 -1.65 30.33 -12.78
N PHE A 418 -2.23 31.48 -12.48
CA PHE A 418 -2.63 31.85 -11.12
C PHE A 418 -3.88 32.74 -11.14
N ILE A 419 -4.47 32.97 -9.98
CA ILE A 419 -5.58 33.92 -9.83
C ILE A 419 -5.03 35.18 -9.19
N ALA A 420 -5.50 36.34 -9.66
CA ALA A 420 -5.22 37.62 -9.03
C ALA A 420 -6.49 38.48 -8.98
N PHE A 421 -6.73 39.13 -7.85
CA PHE A 421 -7.93 39.94 -7.63
C PHE A 421 -7.73 40.99 -6.55
N LEU A 422 -8.57 42.01 -6.54
CA LEU A 422 -8.56 43.03 -5.49
C LEU A 422 -8.93 42.41 -4.14
N GLN A 423 -8.07 42.62 -3.15
CA GLN A 423 -8.28 42.11 -1.79
C GLN A 423 -9.62 42.57 -1.20
N ALA A 424 -10.07 43.78 -1.52
CA ALA A 424 -11.36 44.30 -1.07
C ALA A 424 -12.56 43.44 -1.52
N GLU A 425 -12.40 42.65 -2.59
CA GLU A 425 -13.46 41.78 -3.14
C GLU A 425 -13.48 40.38 -2.51
N HIS A 426 -12.60 40.08 -1.54
CA HIS A 426 -12.52 38.76 -0.91
C HIS A 426 -13.83 38.32 -0.22
N ALA A 427 -14.72 39.25 0.15
CA ALA A 427 -16.02 38.89 0.74
C ALA A 427 -16.89 38.05 -0.21
N ALA A 428 -16.86 38.36 -1.51
CA ALA A 428 -17.56 37.59 -2.55
C ALA A 428 -16.94 36.20 -2.77
N TRP A 429 -15.69 35.98 -2.31
CA TRP A 429 -15.08 34.66 -2.31
C TRP A 429 -15.68 33.74 -1.25
N PHE A 430 -16.12 34.27 -0.09
CA PHE A 430 -16.73 33.44 0.95
C PHE A 430 -18.07 32.84 0.52
N THR A 431 -18.81 33.52 -0.35
CA THR A 431 -20.04 32.99 -0.96
C THR A 431 -19.75 32.01 -2.10
N LYS A 432 -18.46 31.86 -2.51
CA LYS A 432 -18.01 31.04 -3.66
C LYS A 432 -18.72 31.37 -4.97
N THR A 433 -19.34 32.55 -5.04
CA THR A 433 -19.97 33.12 -6.24
C THR A 433 -19.01 34.06 -6.98
N TRP A 434 -17.87 34.42 -6.36
CA TRP A 434 -16.80 35.13 -7.04
C TRP A 434 -16.09 34.15 -7.99
N ILE A 435 -16.63 34.14 -9.18
CA ILE A 435 -15.93 33.84 -10.41
C ILE A 435 -15.28 35.19 -10.76
N PRO A 436 -13.97 35.27 -11.10
CA PRO A 436 -13.38 36.52 -11.57
C PRO A 436 -14.31 37.11 -12.63
N GLN A 437 -14.48 38.42 -12.72
CA GLN A 437 -15.46 39.04 -13.61
C GLN A 437 -15.20 38.63 -15.08
N GLY A 438 -15.73 37.47 -15.52
CA GLY A 438 -15.38 36.78 -16.78
C GLY A 438 -15.08 35.26 -16.67
N GLY A 439 -14.65 34.76 -15.50
CA GLY A 439 -14.44 33.33 -15.19
C GLY A 439 -13.12 32.74 -15.62
N GLY A 440 -12.08 33.57 -15.69
CA GLY A 440 -10.74 33.16 -16.09
C GLY A 440 -9.70 32.99 -14.99
N PHE A 441 -8.45 32.92 -15.42
CA PHE A 441 -7.24 32.97 -14.62
C PHE A 441 -6.17 33.79 -15.34
N SER A 442 -5.16 34.24 -14.60
CA SER A 442 -4.01 34.95 -15.16
C SER A 442 -2.91 33.97 -15.57
N ILE A 443 -2.25 34.24 -16.69
CA ILE A 443 -1.04 33.53 -17.13
C ILE A 443 0.09 34.54 -17.30
N VAL A 444 1.29 34.18 -16.85
CA VAL A 444 2.54 34.71 -17.41
C VAL A 444 3.33 33.58 -18.07
N LYS A 445 3.99 33.88 -19.19
CA LYS A 445 4.75 32.89 -19.97
C LYS A 445 6.24 33.20 -19.93
N SER A 446 7.08 32.18 -19.90
CA SER A 446 8.53 32.28 -20.12
C SER A 446 8.92 31.36 -21.27
N THR A 447 9.62 31.91 -22.26
CA THR A 447 10.15 31.16 -23.42
C THR A 447 11.66 30.99 -23.34
N ASP A 448 12.26 31.31 -22.18
CA ASP A 448 13.70 31.33 -21.96
C ASP A 448 14.10 30.60 -20.69
N ASP A 449 13.37 29.52 -20.36
CA ASP A 449 13.66 28.62 -19.25
C ASP A 449 13.56 29.31 -17.87
N GLY A 450 12.56 30.18 -17.71
CA GLY A 450 12.21 30.88 -16.47
C GLY A 450 13.13 32.05 -16.12
N ARG A 451 13.84 32.63 -17.10
CA ARG A 451 14.72 33.79 -16.89
C ARG A 451 13.96 35.10 -16.97
N THR A 452 13.03 35.20 -17.92
CA THR A 452 12.14 36.34 -18.09
C THR A 452 10.70 35.87 -18.28
N TRP A 453 9.76 36.76 -17.97
CA TRP A 453 8.33 36.46 -17.98
C TRP A 453 7.58 37.55 -18.73
N SER A 454 6.55 37.15 -19.47
CA SER A 454 5.66 38.05 -20.18
C SER A 454 4.83 38.90 -19.22
N ALA A 455 4.18 39.95 -19.76
CA ALA A 455 3.08 40.59 -19.06
C ALA A 455 1.95 39.57 -18.77
N PRO A 456 1.17 39.75 -17.69
CA PRO A 456 0.07 38.87 -17.37
C PRO A 456 -1.05 39.00 -18.40
N ILE A 457 -1.56 37.87 -18.86
CA ILE A 457 -2.74 37.76 -19.73
C ILE A 457 -3.87 37.10 -18.95
N GLU A 458 -5.10 37.60 -19.11
CA GLU A 458 -6.28 36.95 -18.56
C GLU A 458 -6.82 35.94 -19.58
N VAL A 459 -7.10 34.73 -19.11
CA VAL A 459 -7.56 33.61 -19.92
C VAL A 459 -8.88 33.12 -19.37
N VAL A 460 -9.91 33.11 -20.21
CA VAL A 460 -11.21 32.49 -19.88
C VAL A 460 -11.34 31.16 -20.61
N PRO A 461 -11.34 30.02 -19.89
CA PRO A 461 -11.52 28.71 -20.52
C PRO A 461 -12.87 28.59 -21.24
N LYS A 462 -12.85 27.95 -22.40
CA LYS A 462 -14.07 27.55 -23.11
C LYS A 462 -14.84 26.51 -22.27
N PRO A 463 -16.17 26.61 -22.13
CA PRO A 463 -16.97 25.63 -21.41
C PRO A 463 -16.86 24.21 -21.98
N ASN A 464 -17.01 23.21 -21.11
CA ASN A 464 -17.11 21.81 -21.55
C ASN A 464 -18.53 21.46 -22.03
N ALA A 465 -18.69 20.29 -22.66
CA ALA A 465 -19.97 19.82 -23.18
C ALA A 465 -21.07 19.68 -22.11
N ALA A 466 -20.68 19.41 -20.86
CA ALA A 466 -21.60 19.33 -19.72
C ALA A 466 -22.00 20.72 -19.17
N GLY A 467 -21.55 21.81 -19.80
CA GLY A 467 -21.90 23.18 -19.46
C GLY A 467 -21.15 23.75 -18.25
N TRP A 468 -20.10 23.07 -17.78
CA TRP A 468 -19.17 23.64 -16.81
C TRP A 468 -18.37 24.75 -17.47
N ARG A 469 -18.26 25.88 -16.77
CA ARG A 469 -17.69 27.12 -17.27
C ARG A 469 -16.63 27.62 -16.33
N GLY A 470 -15.77 28.44 -16.92
CA GLY A 470 -14.70 29.15 -16.26
C GLY A 470 -13.78 28.24 -15.48
N GLY A 471 -12.70 28.82 -15.00
CA GLY A 471 -11.98 28.23 -13.94
C GLY A 471 -10.76 29.03 -13.59
N GLY A 472 -10.58 29.25 -12.30
CA GLY A 472 -9.29 29.68 -11.81
C GLY A 472 -8.34 28.48 -11.81
N ALA A 473 -7.07 28.71 -12.10
CA ALA A 473 -6.02 27.85 -11.58
C ALA A 473 -6.21 27.84 -10.05
N PHE A 474 -6.86 26.81 -9.52
CA PHE A 474 -7.27 26.71 -8.11
C PHE A 474 -6.56 25.52 -7.45
N ASN A 475 -5.29 25.38 -7.81
CA ASN A 475 -4.48 24.29 -7.36
C ASN A 475 -3.04 24.74 -7.20
N ASN A 476 -2.35 24.28 -6.15
CA ASN A 476 -0.99 24.70 -5.85
C ASN A 476 -0.04 23.56 -6.10
N ASN A 477 0.19 23.25 -7.37
CA ASN A 477 1.10 22.20 -7.84
C ASN A 477 1.44 22.48 -9.30
N HIS A 478 2.42 21.76 -9.85
CA HIS A 478 2.61 21.74 -11.29
C HIS A 478 1.49 20.99 -12.04
N GLY A 479 1.24 21.42 -13.27
CA GLY A 479 0.48 20.65 -14.26
C GLY A 479 1.38 19.71 -15.05
N ILE A 480 0.78 19.01 -16.01
CA ILE A 480 1.48 18.07 -16.89
C ILE A 480 1.29 18.42 -18.36
N GLN A 481 2.21 17.94 -19.19
CA GLN A 481 1.98 17.75 -20.61
C GLN A 481 1.90 16.25 -20.89
N LEU A 482 0.81 15.81 -21.51
CA LEU A 482 0.61 14.40 -21.85
C LEU A 482 1.66 13.95 -22.87
N ARG A 483 2.22 12.76 -22.66
CA ARG A 483 3.30 12.20 -23.48
C ARG A 483 2.81 11.12 -24.43
N THR A 484 1.71 10.47 -24.10
CA THR A 484 1.22 9.28 -24.79
C THR A 484 -0.24 9.40 -25.20
N GLY A 485 -0.69 8.47 -26.04
CA GLY A 485 -2.07 8.40 -26.49
C GLY A 485 -2.46 9.49 -27.50
N PRO A 486 -3.77 9.57 -27.84
CA PRO A 486 -4.27 10.46 -28.88
C PRO A 486 -4.19 11.96 -28.52
N HIS A 487 -3.98 12.29 -27.25
CA HIS A 487 -3.87 13.66 -26.75
C HIS A 487 -2.43 14.04 -26.34
N ALA A 488 -1.42 13.30 -26.81
CA ALA A 488 -0.02 13.64 -26.55
C ALA A 488 0.28 15.08 -27.01
N GLY A 489 0.91 15.87 -26.14
CA GLY A 489 1.15 17.31 -26.32
C GLY A 489 0.17 18.20 -25.54
N ARG A 490 -1.00 17.69 -25.16
CA ARG A 490 -1.99 18.43 -24.35
C ARG A 490 -1.42 18.86 -23.00
N LEU A 491 -1.58 20.13 -22.66
CA LEU A 491 -1.31 20.66 -21.32
C LEU A 491 -2.53 20.43 -20.43
N VAL A 492 -2.34 19.96 -19.21
CA VAL A 492 -3.43 19.72 -18.24
C VAL A 492 -3.04 20.28 -16.88
N ILE A 493 -3.93 21.09 -16.29
CA ILE A 493 -3.78 21.68 -14.96
C ILE A 493 -5.01 21.39 -14.10
N GLY A 494 -4.79 21.33 -12.78
CA GLY A 494 -5.87 21.30 -11.80
C GLY A 494 -6.47 22.69 -11.60
N ALA A 495 -7.80 22.76 -11.48
CA ALA A 495 -8.55 24.00 -11.43
C ALA A 495 -9.79 23.89 -10.54
N ARG A 496 -10.51 25.00 -10.40
CA ARG A 496 -11.88 25.01 -9.90
C ARG A 496 -12.75 25.59 -10.99
N VAL A 497 -13.81 24.90 -11.30
CA VAL A 497 -14.75 25.21 -12.37
C VAL A 497 -16.14 25.37 -11.76
N PHE A 498 -17.05 26.06 -12.43
CA PHE A 498 -18.41 26.27 -11.91
C PHE A 498 -19.44 25.90 -12.96
N LYS A 499 -20.69 25.69 -12.53
CA LYS A 499 -21.80 25.45 -13.44
C LYS A 499 -23.00 26.31 -13.04
N PRO A 500 -23.50 27.20 -13.91
CA PRO A 500 -24.66 28.02 -13.61
C PRO A 500 -25.86 27.18 -13.16
N GLY A 501 -26.57 27.64 -12.12
CA GLY A 501 -27.74 26.96 -11.57
C GLY A 501 -27.45 25.67 -10.78
N VAL A 502 -26.18 25.26 -10.68
CA VAL A 502 -25.75 24.05 -9.98
C VAL A 502 -24.95 24.45 -8.74
N TYR A 503 -25.21 23.79 -7.61
CA TYR A 503 -24.57 24.05 -6.30
C TYR A 503 -24.62 25.50 -5.81
N GLU A 504 -25.70 26.23 -6.08
CA GLU A 504 -25.82 27.67 -5.75
C GLU A 504 -24.73 28.52 -6.43
N GLY A 505 -24.22 28.05 -7.59
CA GLY A 505 -23.20 28.74 -8.37
C GLY A 505 -21.78 28.59 -7.82
N ARG A 506 -21.56 27.70 -6.85
CA ARG A 506 -20.25 27.51 -6.20
C ARG A 506 -19.28 26.73 -7.08
N ALA A 507 -18.01 27.11 -7.03
CA ALA A 507 -16.94 26.44 -7.77
C ALA A 507 -16.54 25.08 -7.15
N LYS A 508 -16.14 24.13 -8.00
CA LYS A 508 -15.80 22.74 -7.68
C LYS A 508 -14.48 22.35 -8.35
N GLY A 509 -13.71 21.44 -7.74
CA GLY A 509 -12.48 20.93 -8.34
C GLY A 509 -12.73 20.34 -9.73
N GLY A 510 -11.88 20.65 -10.71
CA GLY A 510 -11.94 20.09 -12.06
C GLY A 510 -10.62 20.30 -12.80
N LEU A 511 -10.57 19.90 -14.07
CA LEU A 511 -9.40 20.10 -14.94
C LEU A 511 -9.61 21.26 -15.91
N ILE A 512 -8.51 21.89 -16.32
CA ILE A 512 -8.45 22.74 -17.52
C ILE A 512 -7.31 22.20 -18.39
N TYR A 513 -7.51 22.20 -19.71
CA TYR A 513 -6.50 21.77 -20.65
C TYR A 513 -6.32 22.71 -21.85
N SER A 514 -5.22 22.55 -22.57
CA SER A 514 -4.93 23.22 -23.85
C SER A 514 -4.28 22.23 -24.82
N ASP A 515 -4.77 22.21 -26.06
CA ASP A 515 -4.28 21.35 -27.15
C ASP A 515 -3.44 22.10 -28.19
N ASP A 516 -3.29 23.41 -28.03
CA ASP A 516 -2.71 24.32 -29.01
C ASP A 516 -1.53 25.09 -28.39
N HIS A 517 -0.73 24.40 -27.58
CA HIS A 517 0.48 24.96 -26.96
C HIS A 517 0.20 26.18 -26.06
N GLY A 518 -0.96 26.18 -25.37
CA GLY A 518 -1.32 27.22 -24.41
C GLY A 518 -1.91 28.49 -25.02
N GLU A 519 -2.35 28.43 -26.29
CA GLU A 519 -3.01 29.55 -26.98
C GLU A 519 -4.50 29.65 -26.59
N THR A 520 -5.22 28.53 -26.53
CA THR A 520 -6.58 28.46 -26.00
C THR A 520 -6.74 27.37 -24.96
N TRP A 521 -7.65 27.62 -24.00
CA TRP A 521 -7.86 26.77 -22.85
C TRP A 521 -9.32 26.34 -22.75
N HIS A 522 -9.53 25.12 -22.27
CA HIS A 522 -10.83 24.44 -22.24
C HIS A 522 -11.06 23.85 -20.86
N VAL A 523 -12.30 23.92 -20.38
CA VAL A 523 -12.72 23.18 -19.19
C VAL A 523 -12.71 21.68 -19.53
N GLY A 524 -12.09 20.87 -18.67
CA GLY A 524 -12.04 19.42 -18.78
C GLY A 524 -13.05 18.73 -17.86
N GLY A 525 -12.67 17.54 -17.39
CA GLY A 525 -13.46 16.72 -16.49
C GLY A 525 -13.63 17.33 -15.12
N VAL A 526 -14.75 17.01 -14.49
CA VAL A 526 -15.07 17.39 -13.10
C VAL A 526 -15.31 16.11 -12.32
N PRO A 527 -14.40 15.71 -11.41
CA PRO A 527 -14.58 14.49 -10.65
C PRO A 527 -15.73 14.66 -9.65
N PHE A 528 -16.47 13.58 -9.44
CA PHE A 528 -17.61 13.52 -8.54
C PHE A 528 -18.68 14.58 -8.85
N ALA A 529 -18.87 14.91 -10.13
CA ALA A 529 -19.66 16.06 -10.60
C ALA A 529 -21.09 16.12 -10.04
N GLU A 530 -21.63 14.98 -9.65
CA GLU A 530 -22.94 14.76 -9.04
C GLU A 530 -23.01 15.15 -7.56
N TRP A 531 -21.88 15.16 -6.85
CA TRP A 531 -21.79 15.51 -5.43
C TRP A 531 -21.43 16.98 -5.25
N GLY A 532 -21.72 17.55 -4.08
CA GLY A 532 -21.49 18.97 -3.78
C GLY A 532 -20.01 19.38 -3.81
N ASP A 533 -19.66 20.35 -2.97
CA ASP A 533 -18.26 20.77 -2.79
C ASP A 533 -17.50 19.78 -1.90
N THR A 534 -17.38 18.55 -2.38
CA THR A 534 -16.70 17.41 -1.74
C THR A 534 -15.24 17.26 -2.19
N VAL A 535 -14.86 17.97 -3.27
CA VAL A 535 -13.54 17.88 -3.90
C VAL A 535 -12.79 19.19 -3.70
N GLY A 536 -11.65 19.08 -3.03
CA GLY A 536 -10.73 20.19 -2.75
C GLY A 536 -9.72 20.45 -3.87
N GLU A 537 -8.54 20.91 -3.46
CA GLU A 537 -7.33 20.97 -4.31
C GLU A 537 -6.95 19.56 -4.79
N MET A 538 -6.28 19.47 -5.93
CA MET A 538 -5.96 18.19 -6.56
C MET A 538 -4.51 18.11 -7.05
N THR A 539 -4.10 17.01 -7.62
CA THR A 539 -2.86 16.90 -8.38
C THR A 539 -3.16 16.11 -9.64
N VAL A 540 -2.41 16.38 -10.70
CA VAL A 540 -2.61 15.72 -11.98
C VAL A 540 -1.32 15.00 -12.38
N GLY A 541 -1.47 13.78 -12.90
CA GLY A 541 -0.38 12.97 -13.42
C GLY A 541 -0.86 12.15 -14.61
N GLU A 542 0.08 11.69 -15.42
CA GLU A 542 -0.20 10.73 -16.49
C GLU A 542 0.40 9.39 -16.06
N THR A 543 -0.41 8.34 -16.12
CA THR A 543 0.05 6.98 -15.83
C THR A 543 0.84 6.44 -17.01
N ALA A 544 1.61 5.37 -16.79
CA ALA A 544 2.35 4.73 -17.88
C ALA A 544 1.46 4.18 -19.00
N ASP A 545 0.18 3.92 -18.70
CA ASP A 545 -0.82 3.46 -19.67
C ASP A 545 -1.47 4.64 -20.45
N GLY A 546 -1.03 5.88 -20.20
CA GLY A 546 -1.55 7.09 -20.86
C GLY A 546 -2.85 7.63 -20.28
N GLU A 547 -3.27 7.14 -19.10
CA GLU A 547 -4.44 7.68 -18.41
C GLU A 547 -4.08 8.96 -17.65
N VAL A 548 -4.97 9.94 -17.67
CA VAL A 548 -4.89 11.08 -16.73
C VAL A 548 -5.40 10.61 -15.38
N TYR A 549 -4.53 10.69 -14.39
CA TYR A 549 -4.80 10.30 -13.01
C TYR A 549 -4.77 11.51 -12.09
N VAL A 550 -5.86 11.70 -11.35
CA VAL A 550 -6.05 12.83 -10.46
C VAL A 550 -6.17 12.34 -9.03
N ASN A 551 -5.45 12.96 -8.10
CA ASN A 551 -5.62 12.75 -6.67
C ASN A 551 -6.17 14.03 -6.03
N CYS A 552 -7.21 13.96 -5.21
CA CYS A 552 -7.89 15.13 -4.66
C CYS A 552 -7.94 15.12 -3.13
N ARG A 553 -7.89 16.32 -2.57
CA ARG A 553 -8.29 16.59 -1.19
C ARG A 553 -9.78 16.29 -1.03
N ASN A 554 -10.09 15.59 0.04
CA ASN A 554 -11.41 15.15 0.41
C ASN A 554 -12.07 16.15 1.37
N GLU A 555 -13.03 16.91 0.86
CA GLU A 555 -13.81 17.88 1.64
C GLU A 555 -15.18 17.32 2.09
N VAL A 556 -15.40 15.99 2.01
CA VAL A 556 -16.71 15.41 2.32
C VAL A 556 -17.18 15.70 3.75
N ASP A 557 -16.30 15.59 4.75
CA ASP A 557 -16.65 15.85 6.15
C ASP A 557 -17.01 17.32 6.38
N LYS A 558 -16.30 18.24 5.69
CA LYS A 558 -16.60 19.68 5.72
C LYS A 558 -17.95 19.97 5.05
N PHE A 559 -18.23 19.33 3.92
CA PHE A 559 -19.51 19.44 3.24
C PHE A 559 -20.67 18.98 4.13
N LEU A 560 -20.53 17.82 4.80
CA LEU A 560 -21.55 17.28 5.70
C LEU A 560 -21.76 18.19 6.92
N ALA A 561 -20.68 18.69 7.53
CA ALA A 561 -20.77 19.64 8.63
C ALA A 561 -21.50 20.93 8.24
N GLN A 562 -21.21 21.47 7.05
CA GLN A 562 -21.87 22.66 6.52
C GLN A 562 -23.35 22.43 6.25
N ALA A 563 -23.72 21.29 5.68
CA ALA A 563 -25.13 20.94 5.44
C ALA A 563 -25.92 20.85 6.76
N THR A 564 -25.37 20.15 7.76
CA THR A 564 -25.97 20.04 9.10
C THR A 564 -26.14 21.41 9.75
N ALA A 565 -25.15 22.30 9.65
CA ALA A 565 -25.20 23.63 10.25
C ALA A 565 -26.33 24.52 9.70
N VAL A 566 -26.79 24.28 8.47
CA VAL A 566 -27.92 24.99 7.84
C VAL A 566 -29.21 24.15 7.82
N GLY A 567 -29.28 23.09 8.62
CA GLY A 567 -30.47 22.24 8.74
C GLY A 567 -30.78 21.40 7.50
N ARG A 568 -29.82 21.21 6.58
CA ARG A 568 -29.98 20.34 5.41
C ARG A 568 -29.49 18.93 5.72
N SER A 569 -30.30 17.92 5.41
CA SER A 569 -29.86 16.54 5.44
C SER A 569 -28.89 16.28 4.29
N ALA A 570 -27.68 15.83 4.61
CA ALA A 570 -26.71 15.35 3.63
C ALA A 570 -26.10 14.05 4.17
N LYS A 571 -25.92 13.07 3.28
CA LYS A 571 -25.25 11.81 3.60
C LYS A 571 -23.90 11.75 2.91
N ARG A 572 -22.94 11.10 3.56
CA ARG A 572 -21.69 10.74 2.89
C ARG A 572 -22.02 9.83 1.71
N PRO A 573 -21.49 10.09 0.51
CA PRO A 573 -21.61 9.15 -0.60
C PRO A 573 -21.05 7.78 -0.23
N GLU A 574 -21.70 6.74 -0.71
CA GLU A 574 -21.26 5.35 -0.54
C GLU A 574 -19.87 5.14 -1.17
N GLY A 575 -19.03 4.33 -0.52
CA GLY A 575 -17.65 4.08 -0.96
C GLY A 575 -16.63 5.19 -0.67
N LEU A 576 -17.03 6.34 -0.09
CA LEU A 576 -16.08 7.35 0.37
C LEU A 576 -15.67 7.14 1.82
N ILE A 577 -14.36 7.05 2.04
CA ILE A 577 -13.76 6.92 3.38
C ILE A 577 -13.39 8.31 3.90
N ALA A 578 -13.72 8.58 5.16
CA ALA A 578 -13.35 9.83 5.83
C ALA A 578 -11.82 9.99 5.87
N GLN A 579 -11.33 11.22 5.67
CA GLN A 579 -9.89 11.52 5.81
C GLN A 579 -9.00 10.64 4.91
N ARG A 580 -9.51 10.31 3.73
CA ARG A 580 -8.78 9.58 2.69
C ARG A 580 -8.78 10.35 1.41
N ARG A 581 -7.66 10.35 0.70
CA ARG A 581 -7.51 11.05 -0.58
C ARG A 581 -8.51 10.48 -1.57
N LEU A 582 -9.15 11.35 -2.35
CA LEU A 582 -10.00 10.93 -3.46
C LEU A 582 -9.13 10.72 -4.70
N TYR A 583 -9.59 9.89 -5.63
CA TYR A 583 -8.99 9.78 -6.95
C TYR A 583 -10.02 9.83 -8.06
N ALA A 584 -9.56 10.19 -9.26
CA ALA A 584 -10.32 10.06 -10.50
C ALA A 584 -9.39 9.72 -11.68
N ARG A 585 -9.91 8.97 -12.66
CA ARG A 585 -9.16 8.47 -13.82
C ARG A 585 -9.86 8.79 -15.12
N SER A 586 -9.08 9.18 -16.11
CA SER A 586 -9.55 9.57 -17.44
C SER A 586 -8.72 8.88 -18.53
N ARG A 587 -9.39 8.46 -19.60
CA ARG A 587 -8.79 7.85 -20.81
C ARG A 587 -8.84 8.77 -22.04
N ASP A 588 -9.53 9.90 -21.92
CA ASP A 588 -9.78 10.89 -22.96
C ASP A 588 -8.99 12.19 -22.72
N GLY A 589 -7.76 12.04 -22.19
CA GLY A 589 -6.86 13.17 -21.97
C GLY A 589 -7.38 14.20 -20.95
N GLY A 590 -8.20 13.78 -19.99
CA GLY A 590 -8.73 14.62 -18.91
C GLY A 590 -10.07 15.28 -19.21
N GLU A 591 -10.79 14.89 -20.26
CA GLU A 591 -12.09 15.48 -20.61
C GLU A 591 -13.23 14.93 -19.75
N THR A 592 -13.21 13.63 -19.45
CA THR A 592 -14.19 12.96 -18.57
C THR A 592 -13.51 11.94 -17.67
N PHE A 593 -14.18 11.56 -16.57
CA PHE A 593 -13.68 10.55 -15.65
C PHE A 593 -14.52 9.27 -15.74
N TYR A 594 -13.85 8.13 -15.98
CA TYR A 594 -14.51 6.82 -16.08
C TYR A 594 -14.46 6.03 -14.77
N ALA A 595 -13.52 6.37 -13.87
CA ALA A 595 -13.39 5.77 -12.55
C ALA A 595 -13.04 6.84 -11.52
N GLN A 596 -13.62 6.73 -10.33
CA GLN A 596 -13.41 7.66 -9.23
C GLN A 596 -13.69 6.97 -7.89
N GLY A 597 -12.98 7.35 -6.84
CA GLY A 597 -13.10 6.70 -5.53
C GLY A 597 -12.21 7.33 -4.47
N CYS A 598 -11.84 6.56 -3.45
CA CYS A 598 -10.89 6.99 -2.43
C CYS A 598 -9.81 5.93 -2.19
N HIS A 599 -8.64 6.38 -1.74
CA HIS A 599 -7.50 5.53 -1.39
C HIS A 599 -7.52 5.24 0.10
N ALA A 600 -7.64 3.97 0.50
CA ALA A 600 -7.65 3.56 1.90
C ALA A 600 -6.32 3.83 2.61
N GLU A 601 -5.23 3.84 1.85
CA GLU A 601 -3.85 3.97 2.28
C GLU A 601 -3.36 5.43 2.34
N LEU A 602 -3.97 6.33 1.57
CA LEU A 602 -3.56 7.74 1.52
C LEU A 602 -4.42 8.58 2.47
N PHE A 603 -3.85 8.94 3.61
CA PHE A 603 -4.47 9.84 4.57
C PHE A 603 -4.72 11.24 3.98
N ASP A 604 -5.83 11.88 4.38
CA ASP A 604 -6.11 13.28 4.09
C ASP A 604 -6.37 14.11 5.36
N GLY A 605 -5.40 14.95 5.70
CA GLY A 605 -5.44 15.93 6.80
C GLY A 605 -6.12 17.24 6.43
N PRO A 606 -7.25 17.17 5.72
CA PRO A 606 -7.66 18.10 4.65
C PRO A 606 -6.53 19.03 4.19
N CYS A 607 -5.61 18.53 3.37
CA CYS A 607 -4.45 19.29 2.89
C CYS A 607 -4.25 19.17 1.38
N ASN A 608 -3.49 20.08 0.77
CA ASN A 608 -2.94 19.84 -0.57
C ASN A 608 -1.84 18.77 -0.47
N ALA A 609 -1.47 18.17 -1.61
CA ALA A 609 -0.47 17.12 -1.72
C ALA A 609 0.31 17.31 -3.03
N GLY A 610 1.43 16.62 -3.21
CA GLY A 610 2.21 16.62 -4.47
C GLY A 610 2.13 15.29 -5.19
N GLN A 611 2.24 15.30 -6.52
CA GLN A 611 2.33 14.09 -7.35
C GLN A 611 3.29 14.28 -8.53
N ALA A 612 4.09 13.28 -8.86
CA ALA A 612 4.95 13.30 -10.05
C ALA A 612 5.17 11.89 -10.63
N VAL A 613 5.58 11.83 -11.89
CA VAL A 613 6.04 10.57 -12.51
C VAL A 613 7.55 10.44 -12.29
N TYR A 614 7.99 9.36 -11.64
CA TYR A 614 9.41 9.06 -11.42
C TYR A 614 10.05 8.34 -12.60
N SER A 615 9.37 7.30 -13.09
CA SER A 615 9.79 6.54 -14.24
C SER A 615 8.60 6.19 -15.13
N TRP A 616 8.86 6.19 -16.42
CA TRP A 616 7.94 5.66 -17.42
C TRP A 616 8.24 4.18 -17.62
N ALA A 617 7.26 3.42 -18.08
CA ALA A 617 7.44 2.02 -18.45
C ALA A 617 8.61 1.85 -19.43
N ALA A 618 9.50 0.90 -19.14
CA ALA A 618 10.51 0.41 -20.08
C ALA A 618 10.56 -1.12 -19.98
N GLY A 619 10.58 -1.83 -21.11
CA GLY A 619 10.80 -3.28 -21.11
C GLY A 619 9.73 -4.14 -20.41
N GLY A 620 8.48 -3.67 -20.28
CA GLY A 620 7.37 -4.43 -19.70
C GLY A 620 6.99 -4.07 -18.26
N ASP A 621 7.73 -3.20 -17.59
CA ASP A 621 7.36 -2.67 -16.26
C ASP A 621 6.29 -1.59 -16.33
N ARG A 622 5.38 -1.56 -15.35
CA ARG A 622 4.47 -0.41 -15.14
C ARG A 622 5.27 0.74 -14.51
N GLY A 623 5.17 1.94 -15.08
CA GLY A 623 5.91 3.12 -14.60
C GLY A 623 5.59 3.49 -13.15
N VAL A 624 6.47 4.27 -12.52
CA VAL A 624 6.37 4.64 -11.10
C VAL A 624 5.81 6.05 -10.94
N LEU A 625 4.74 6.17 -10.16
CA LEU A 625 4.23 7.45 -9.67
C LEU A 625 4.73 7.72 -8.26
N LEU A 626 4.93 8.99 -7.94
CA LEU A 626 5.24 9.48 -6.61
C LEU A 626 4.09 10.34 -6.10
N PHE A 627 3.87 10.31 -4.80
CA PHE A 627 2.92 11.16 -4.11
C PHE A 627 3.53 11.65 -2.79
N THR A 628 3.17 12.83 -2.31
CA THR A 628 3.64 13.35 -1.03
C THR A 628 2.52 14.07 -0.30
N ALA A 629 2.29 13.69 0.96
CA ALA A 629 1.22 14.25 1.78
C ALA A 629 1.50 14.04 3.29
N PRO A 630 0.90 14.87 4.16
CA PRO A 630 0.88 14.59 5.60
C PRO A 630 0.06 13.34 5.93
N VAL A 631 0.47 12.62 6.96
CA VAL A 631 -0.23 11.43 7.47
C VAL A 631 -1.25 11.73 8.58
N ASN A 632 -1.45 13.01 8.92
CA ASN A 632 -2.34 13.40 10.01
C ASN A 632 -3.02 14.77 9.80
N ARG A 633 -4.04 15.05 10.61
CA ARG A 633 -4.83 16.30 10.57
C ARG A 633 -4.03 17.53 11.01
N GLN A 634 -2.98 17.32 11.81
CA GLN A 634 -2.10 18.38 12.30
C GLN A 634 -1.14 18.87 11.22
N ARG A 635 -1.13 18.25 10.03
CA ARG A 635 -0.27 18.60 8.90
C ARG A 635 1.20 18.53 9.30
N THR A 636 1.56 17.42 9.95
CA THR A 636 2.94 17.04 10.27
C THR A 636 3.25 15.67 9.67
N ARG A 637 4.49 15.21 9.80
CA ARG A 637 4.94 13.92 9.25
C ARG A 637 4.70 13.81 7.73
N LEU A 638 5.21 14.79 6.97
CA LEU A 638 5.19 14.75 5.51
C LEU A 638 5.86 13.48 5.02
N THR A 639 5.12 12.64 4.30
CA THR A 639 5.56 11.31 3.90
C THR A 639 5.53 11.20 2.39
N GLY A 640 6.60 10.65 1.81
CA GLY A 640 6.62 10.29 0.40
C GLY A 640 5.98 8.93 0.19
N TYR A 641 5.29 8.75 -0.93
CA TYR A 641 4.64 7.52 -1.34
C TYR A 641 5.02 7.21 -2.78
N LEU A 642 4.93 5.93 -3.16
CA LEU A 642 5.02 5.52 -4.56
C LEU A 642 3.91 4.57 -4.96
N SER A 643 3.64 4.52 -6.25
CA SER A 643 2.77 3.53 -6.86
C SER A 643 3.44 2.93 -8.08
N ARG A 644 3.36 1.60 -8.21
CA ARG A 644 3.89 0.83 -9.36
C ARG A 644 2.78 0.29 -10.26
N ASP A 645 1.53 0.60 -9.96
CA ASP A 645 0.37 0.07 -10.69
C ASP A 645 -0.50 1.19 -11.28
N GLY A 646 0.12 2.34 -11.53
CA GLY A 646 -0.55 3.51 -12.12
C GLY A 646 -1.49 4.22 -11.15
N GLY A 647 -1.16 4.22 -9.86
CA GLY A 647 -1.90 4.93 -8.81
C GLY A 647 -3.14 4.20 -8.31
N ARG A 648 -3.21 2.87 -8.48
CA ARG A 648 -4.30 2.04 -7.94
C ARG A 648 -4.04 1.69 -6.48
N THR A 649 -2.78 1.45 -6.13
CA THR A 649 -2.32 1.29 -4.75
C THR A 649 -1.09 2.16 -4.49
N TRP A 650 -0.94 2.62 -3.24
CA TRP A 650 0.16 3.50 -2.80
C TRP A 650 0.95 2.95 -1.62
N THR A 651 2.25 2.78 -1.83
CA THR A 651 3.28 2.44 -0.85
C THR A 651 3.76 3.66 -0.11
N ALA A 652 3.60 3.71 1.21
CA ALA A 652 4.30 4.67 2.04
C ALA A 652 5.81 4.38 2.02
N GLY A 653 6.60 5.40 1.70
CA GLY A 653 8.05 5.42 1.82
C GLY A 653 8.48 6.19 3.07
N ASN A 654 9.68 6.76 3.02
CA ASN A 654 10.24 7.51 4.14
C ASN A 654 9.53 8.83 4.44
N VAL A 655 9.55 9.20 5.72
CA VAL A 655 9.11 10.51 6.22
C VAL A 655 10.14 11.57 5.81
N ILE A 656 9.69 12.56 5.05
CA ILE A 656 10.47 13.69 4.53
C ILE A 656 10.67 14.75 5.61
N SER A 657 9.62 15.02 6.41
CA SER A 657 9.69 15.95 7.53
C SER A 657 8.78 15.51 8.66
N GLU A 658 9.32 15.36 9.87
CA GLU A 658 8.52 14.99 11.05
C GLU A 658 7.65 16.16 11.54
N SER A 659 8.20 17.37 11.51
CA SER A 659 7.58 18.57 12.09
C SER A 659 6.63 19.30 11.15
N SER A 660 6.78 19.07 9.84
CA SER A 660 6.05 19.77 8.79
C SER A 660 5.36 18.78 7.87
N GLY A 661 4.21 19.20 7.34
CA GLY A 661 3.35 18.43 6.46
C GLY A 661 2.21 19.29 5.93
N GLY A 662 2.48 20.60 5.77
CA GLY A 662 1.57 21.52 5.09
C GLY A 662 1.48 21.20 3.60
N TYR A 663 1.23 22.23 2.80
CA TYR A 663 1.17 22.04 1.36
C TYR A 663 2.54 21.61 0.85
N ALA A 664 2.55 20.75 -0.16
CA ALA A 664 3.78 20.22 -0.74
C ALA A 664 3.59 19.93 -2.22
N ASP A 665 4.66 20.08 -2.99
CA ASP A 665 4.74 19.63 -4.37
C ASP A 665 6.01 18.80 -4.57
N VAL A 666 5.96 17.84 -5.50
CA VAL A 666 7.06 16.91 -5.77
C VAL A 666 7.44 16.97 -7.25
N ALA A 667 8.74 16.94 -7.54
CA ALA A 667 9.25 16.89 -8.91
C ALA A 667 10.46 15.96 -9.00
N VAL A 668 10.84 15.57 -10.20
CA VAL A 668 11.96 14.65 -10.44
C VAL A 668 12.93 15.26 -11.44
N LEU A 669 14.20 15.33 -11.06
CA LEU A 669 15.28 15.83 -11.90
C LEU A 669 15.69 14.80 -12.97
N PRO A 670 16.38 15.22 -14.05
CA PRO A 670 16.86 14.29 -15.09
C PRO A 670 17.77 13.18 -14.54
N ASP A 671 18.54 13.49 -13.49
CA ASP A 671 19.42 12.55 -12.77
C ASP A 671 18.68 11.63 -11.79
N LYS A 672 17.34 11.61 -11.83
CA LYS A 672 16.46 10.85 -10.92
C LYS A 672 16.48 11.28 -9.46
N THR A 673 17.10 12.40 -9.12
CA THR A 673 16.88 13.04 -7.81
C THR A 673 15.41 13.46 -7.68
N ILE A 674 14.78 13.05 -6.59
CA ILE A 674 13.43 13.45 -6.20
C ILE A 674 13.54 14.73 -5.36
N LEU A 675 12.66 15.67 -5.65
CA LEU A 675 12.57 16.97 -4.99
C LEU A 675 11.19 17.10 -4.36
N THR A 676 11.11 17.48 -3.09
CA THR A 676 9.85 17.86 -2.43
C THR A 676 9.98 19.26 -1.86
N LEU A 677 9.18 20.20 -2.36
CA LEU A 677 9.06 21.56 -1.84
C LEU A 677 7.83 21.61 -0.92
N TYR A 678 8.00 21.97 0.35
CA TYR A 678 6.93 21.92 1.33
C TYR A 678 6.93 23.12 2.28
N GLU A 679 5.76 23.37 2.87
CA GLU A 679 5.58 24.41 3.87
C GLU A 679 6.10 23.99 5.24
N SER A 680 6.87 24.87 5.86
CA SER A 680 7.30 24.81 7.26
C SER A 680 6.93 26.10 8.01
N ARG A 681 7.26 26.17 9.30
CA ARG A 681 7.05 27.42 10.07
C ARG A 681 7.96 28.55 9.57
N GLU A 682 9.14 28.19 9.09
CA GLU A 682 10.24 29.04 8.64
C GLU A 682 10.08 29.53 7.20
N GLY A 683 9.18 28.92 6.40
CA GLY A 683 8.97 29.29 5.00
C GLY A 683 8.66 28.08 4.14
N LEU A 684 9.25 28.05 2.94
CA LEU A 684 9.21 26.89 2.06
C LEU A 684 10.59 26.24 2.00
N LEU A 685 10.62 24.97 2.35
CA LEU A 685 11.84 24.16 2.39
C LEU A 685 11.81 23.13 1.26
N LEU A 686 12.98 22.87 0.68
CA LEU A 686 13.19 21.85 -0.34
C LEU A 686 13.96 20.68 0.28
N ALA A 687 13.40 19.47 0.15
CA ALA A 687 14.12 18.23 0.35
C ALA A 687 14.55 17.63 -0.99
N ARG A 688 15.76 17.09 -1.03
CA ARG A 688 16.36 16.37 -2.16
C ARG A 688 16.72 14.96 -1.71
N TYR A 689 16.32 13.94 -2.43
CA TYR A 689 16.63 12.55 -2.07
C TYR A 689 16.54 11.64 -3.30
N ASN A 690 17.15 10.46 -3.26
CA ASN A 690 16.98 9.47 -4.32
C ASN A 690 15.91 8.44 -3.99
N PHE A 691 15.56 7.64 -5.01
CA PHE A 691 14.56 6.60 -4.90
C PHE A 691 14.93 5.53 -3.87
N GLU A 692 16.20 5.13 -3.82
CA GLU A 692 16.72 4.19 -2.83
C GLU A 692 16.47 4.69 -1.41
N TRP A 693 16.69 5.98 -1.14
CA TRP A 693 16.34 6.54 0.16
C TRP A 693 14.83 6.52 0.39
N LEU A 694 14.01 6.89 -0.60
CA LEU A 694 12.55 6.92 -0.42
C LEU A 694 11.98 5.55 -0.02
N VAL A 695 12.48 4.46 -0.61
CA VAL A 695 11.95 3.09 -0.41
C VAL A 695 12.65 2.29 0.68
N ARG A 696 13.77 2.77 1.22
CA ARG A 696 14.52 2.03 2.24
C ARG A 696 13.71 1.90 3.53
N ALA A 697 13.39 0.66 3.89
CA ALA A 697 12.81 0.31 5.17
C ALA A 697 13.72 0.82 6.31
N LYS A 698 13.12 1.52 7.28
CA LYS A 698 13.76 1.83 8.56
C LYS A 698 13.49 0.72 9.57
#